data_AF-A0A5B9ME46-F1
#
_entry.id   AF-A0A5B9ME46-F1
#
_cell.length_a   1.000
_cell.length_b   1.000
_cell.length_c   1.000
_cell.angle_alpha   90.00
_cell.angle_beta   90.00
_cell.angle_gamma   90.00
#
_symmetry.space_group_name_H-M   'P 1'
#
loop_
_entity.id
_entity.type
_entity.pdbx_description
1 polymer ?
#
loop_
_entity_poly.entity_id
_entity_poly.type
_entity_poly.pdbx_seq_one_letter_code
_entity_poly.pdbx_strand_id
1 'polypeptide(L)'
;MAIRLVASIFSVVCITGLSFAADGGDRFGLTPDRPTLAMTIQDGPVGIHVARGDRMVACEFDPNSPPNRLPSNTKAIVLIDLKTGQEISRMPFREPLVVRTTACSSDGRYLVVCDQRSARQFDLENGVLIRSLPVNSTRSFPVISPTEPVLALCDDRDISLWDLTDGSRIADLPAHPTSIASCDFDDRGTSILSSCQKLTRRWDLATKSSKAIPLDHSLQHMSIAPDGTQIIGQFQKTVMERGVASFDARSGRRLLHLPYHSWPVFDSKADRLFSCDGSSDEGTAIDAVQIRSLASPDRIRYLPFAPEVNAIISRNPYFFTDGLALSPDGKYLIIRLEYGRLSQVWKLDPSMDSLATEFDPALKHLHNPLTPKVASKPKTREELFLEEIRGIESKVRELKDQGKVAEAEQAIQDLLAAGDRRLQRAPIRHQNLIRNCGQAYRHGLGNNQQGLELLQRAIQMAESDGRFGDGWTYLLRQIADTQHALGQHDDAVATYQRYLDHQRSQGNAIDSYEYRQMAEFIADARDAQAALTWRVQAWERSDEQHGALSRHTRDLLDELLADVRETDQWELLQPALVEHYKQSKRLLGPHHPDTAHAAAQLALLFERLGEFELALSGMDESQRAFRDHVARTLPLLSETEQAEFLRQRFQPAFHDALEMAARLKSVPRAAELSAGWVLNAKGASTRALAERHRMTASTRDPEVRKTAEQIAEVREQISSLTLSALQNPTNGLKPTGAVAELNNQLETLRNRESELSWQLGSTGWTELRHSPWSDLSSVRERIPDDAVLLECAVAGVRTKLDSSITRELISIAPTHRGMQAMVWVIPPVGRGEIRLEVVCDDWDKLSRPLIQLHACLGGQMIPNDLIAAINQHLDVISTQVLYSLPDQVMTTPKWLVSPDHQLWRIPFAALTKADGKRVIEDHEVQYLLSGRDLLATESVDPVSAPMMVANPDYGNEANGQSDAVPFSPLPGTAKEAEAVSPYLRTLTGSVPQVFLGAGAAEDVVKTANRPQIAVFSTHGFSEYRHEQHPMATCGLAFANANSAFGGQGDGILTGLEILDCDFRGTELVVLSACQTAVGSASSGEGVAGLSHAFRLAGAKTVVGTLWSIPDQITADLMKDFFDQLSEGKPPAASLRSAQLATIRRLDQQGLPPMPHLWAAFTATGISQPIGARASAEEAPEFRTWRSTDGKHTTVAKWIATKQDRVVLQKKDGDQIEVNLNHLHADDRQWLRERKGDGG
;
A
#
# COMPACT_ATOMS: atom_id res chain seq x y z
N MET A 1 -18.73 -11.83 -18.44
CA MET A 1 -19.51 -11.34 -17.28
C MET A 1 -20.18 -12.51 -16.57
N ALA A 2 -19.39 -13.33 -15.87
CA ALA A 2 -19.80 -14.43 -15.00
C ALA A 2 -18.58 -14.85 -14.18
N ILE A 3 -18.78 -15.51 -13.03
CA ILE A 3 -17.73 -15.93 -12.08
C ILE A 3 -16.96 -14.74 -11.46
N ARG A 4 -17.42 -14.30 -10.27
CA ARG A 4 -16.66 -13.45 -9.34
C ARG A 4 -16.00 -14.32 -8.27
N LEU A 5 -14.86 -13.83 -7.75
CA LEU A 5 -14.20 -14.18 -6.49
C LEU A 5 -14.31 -15.64 -5.99
N VAL A 6 -13.21 -16.39 -6.13
CA VAL A 6 -12.77 -17.32 -5.07
C VAL A 6 -11.32 -16.96 -4.74
N ALA A 7 -11.12 -16.04 -3.79
CA ALA A 7 -9.80 -15.56 -3.40
C ALA A 7 -9.23 -16.38 -2.23
N SER A 8 -7.95 -16.77 -2.33
CA SER A 8 -7.19 -17.62 -1.38
C SER A 8 -7.44 -19.14 -1.51
N ILE A 9 -6.50 -19.94 -1.00
CA ILE A 9 -6.53 -21.42 -0.83
C ILE A 9 -6.34 -22.28 -2.13
N PHE A 10 -5.32 -22.01 -2.95
CA PHE A 10 -4.97 -22.91 -4.07
C PHE A 10 -3.47 -23.24 -4.20
N SER A 11 -3.15 -24.51 -3.94
CA SER A 11 -2.09 -25.28 -4.59
C SER A 11 -2.59 -26.74 -4.77
N VAL A 12 -2.38 -27.34 -5.96
CA VAL A 12 -2.92 -28.62 -6.57
C VAL A 12 -3.00 -28.33 -8.10
N VAL A 13 -2.72 -29.14 -9.15
CA VAL A 13 -2.43 -30.58 -9.46
C VAL A 13 -2.02 -30.81 -10.98
N CYS A 14 -1.38 -31.94 -11.35
CA CYS A 14 -1.63 -32.83 -12.55
C CYS A 14 -0.57 -33.29 -13.66
N ILE A 15 0.47 -34.12 -13.38
CA ILE A 15 1.36 -34.94 -14.31
C ILE A 15 1.55 -36.52 -14.11
N THR A 16 1.07 -37.46 -14.96
CA THR A 16 1.25 -38.96 -14.82
C THR A 16 1.51 -39.76 -16.11
N GLY A 17 2.77 -40.20 -16.34
CA GLY A 17 3.16 -41.19 -17.38
C GLY A 17 3.68 -40.65 -18.74
N LEU A 18 4.93 -40.96 -19.11
CA LEU A 18 5.57 -40.61 -20.40
C LEU A 18 5.52 -41.77 -21.43
N SER A 19 5.76 -41.49 -22.72
CA SER A 19 6.14 -42.50 -23.74
C SER A 19 6.83 -41.87 -24.98
N PHE A 20 7.59 -42.67 -25.76
CA PHE A 20 8.45 -42.24 -26.89
C PHE A 20 8.15 -42.95 -28.22
N ALA A 21 8.34 -42.28 -29.38
CA ALA A 21 8.10 -42.76 -30.75
C ALA A 21 9.38 -42.87 -31.59
N ALA A 22 9.34 -43.77 -32.58
CA ALA A 22 10.41 -43.99 -33.55
C ALA A 22 10.15 -43.36 -34.93
N ASP A 23 11.13 -42.57 -35.36
CA ASP A 23 11.76 -42.52 -36.69
C ASP A 23 11.03 -41.94 -37.90
N GLY A 24 11.73 -41.00 -38.56
CA GLY A 24 11.29 -40.27 -39.75
C GLY A 24 12.39 -39.58 -40.57
N GLY A 25 13.68 -39.92 -40.39
CA GLY A 25 14.77 -39.57 -41.33
C GLY A 25 15.84 -38.57 -40.86
N ASP A 26 17.06 -39.08 -40.72
CA ASP A 26 18.38 -38.44 -41.00
C ASP A 26 18.53 -36.90 -40.92
N ARG A 27 19.25 -36.42 -39.89
CA ARG A 27 20.67 -36.00 -40.00
C ARG A 27 21.26 -35.48 -38.68
N PHE A 28 22.60 -35.56 -38.58
CA PHE A 28 23.47 -35.03 -37.52
C PHE A 28 23.24 -35.62 -36.12
N GLY A 29 24.07 -36.60 -35.74
CA GLY A 29 24.20 -37.03 -34.35
C GLY A 29 25.29 -36.28 -33.59
N LEU A 30 25.15 -36.21 -32.26
CA LEU A 30 26.19 -35.91 -31.27
C LEU A 30 25.81 -36.55 -29.93
N THR A 31 26.79 -36.86 -29.09
CA THR A 31 26.64 -37.61 -27.83
C THR A 31 26.47 -36.69 -26.59
N PRO A 32 25.96 -37.21 -25.45
CA PRO A 32 25.36 -36.38 -24.38
C PRO A 32 26.35 -35.93 -23.30
N ASP A 33 25.94 -34.91 -22.50
CA ASP A 33 26.10 -34.92 -21.02
C ASP A 33 25.43 -33.69 -20.35
N ARG A 34 24.24 -33.90 -19.74
CA ARG A 34 23.61 -33.22 -18.57
C ARG A 34 22.07 -33.42 -18.60
N PRO A 35 21.42 -33.87 -17.50
CA PRO A 35 19.98 -34.15 -17.50
C PRO A 35 19.14 -32.95 -17.04
N THR A 36 18.24 -32.48 -17.92
CA THR A 36 17.07 -31.65 -17.57
C THR A 36 15.82 -32.49 -17.80
N LEU A 37 14.99 -32.69 -16.77
CA LEU A 37 13.76 -33.48 -16.90
C LEU A 37 12.56 -32.55 -17.04
N ALA A 38 12.11 -32.35 -18.29
CA ALA A 38 10.82 -31.74 -18.59
C ALA A 38 9.76 -32.84 -18.68
N MET A 39 8.71 -32.76 -17.86
CA MET A 39 7.58 -33.68 -17.88
C MET A 39 6.35 -32.97 -18.46
N THR A 40 5.82 -33.50 -19.56
CA THR A 40 4.63 -33.00 -20.27
C THR A 40 3.60 -34.12 -20.29
N ILE A 41 2.57 -34.06 -19.44
CA ILE A 41 1.65 -35.19 -19.25
C ILE A 41 0.20 -34.77 -19.05
N GLN A 42 -0.75 -35.60 -19.49
CA GLN A 42 -2.14 -35.20 -19.78
C GLN A 42 -3.12 -35.37 -18.60
N ASP A 43 -2.91 -36.38 -17.75
CA ASP A 43 -3.55 -36.62 -16.43
C ASP A 43 -2.45 -36.60 -15.33
N GLY A 44 -2.70 -36.76 -14.00
CA GLY A 44 -1.61 -36.40 -13.04
C GLY A 44 -1.58 -36.59 -11.51
N PRO A 45 -0.70 -35.87 -10.74
CA PRO A 45 -0.77 -35.84 -9.27
C PRO A 45 -0.80 -34.48 -8.57
N VAL A 46 -0.98 -34.51 -7.23
CA VAL A 46 -0.46 -33.46 -6.31
C VAL A 46 1.01 -33.74 -5.97
N GLY A 47 1.73 -32.71 -5.52
CA GLY A 47 2.87 -32.89 -4.62
C GLY A 47 4.03 -33.69 -5.23
N ILE A 48 4.77 -33.06 -6.14
CA ILE A 48 6.08 -33.57 -6.57
C ILE A 48 7.11 -33.15 -5.51
N HIS A 49 7.71 -34.13 -4.83
CA HIS A 49 8.78 -33.93 -3.85
C HIS A 49 10.02 -34.71 -4.28
N VAL A 50 11.21 -34.12 -4.25
CA VAL A 50 12.46 -34.88 -4.43
C VAL A 50 12.92 -35.41 -3.08
N ALA A 51 13.02 -36.73 -2.97
CA ALA A 51 13.57 -37.43 -1.81
C ALA A 51 15.09 -37.60 -1.96
N ARG A 52 15.78 -37.68 -0.82
CA ARG A 52 17.25 -37.75 -0.75
C ARG A 52 17.78 -38.98 -1.51
N GLY A 53 18.78 -38.77 -2.37
CA GLY A 53 19.42 -39.85 -3.14
C GLY A 53 18.81 -40.09 -4.52
N ASP A 54 18.46 -39.01 -5.23
CA ASP A 54 18.00 -39.02 -6.63
C ASP A 54 16.67 -39.77 -6.84
N ARG A 55 15.74 -39.65 -5.87
CA ARG A 55 14.38 -40.21 -5.90
C ARG A 55 13.33 -39.09 -5.91
N MET A 56 12.14 -39.37 -6.41
CA MET A 56 11.03 -38.43 -6.49
C MET A 56 9.72 -39.09 -6.05
N VAL A 57 8.89 -38.37 -5.30
CA VAL A 57 7.57 -38.78 -4.80
C VAL A 57 6.51 -37.97 -5.52
N ALA A 58 5.40 -38.61 -5.91
CA ALA A 58 4.27 -38.01 -6.62
C ALA A 58 2.95 -38.71 -6.22
N CYS A 59 1.80 -38.04 -6.32
CA CYS A 59 0.49 -38.59 -5.87
C CYS A 59 -0.56 -38.79 -7.00
N GLU A 60 -0.50 -39.90 -7.76
CA GLU A 60 -1.30 -40.24 -8.98
C GLU A 60 -2.84 -40.08 -8.87
N PHE A 61 -3.53 -39.65 -9.95
CA PHE A 61 -4.97 -39.28 -9.97
C PHE A 61 -5.90 -40.28 -10.65
N ASP A 62 -7.20 -40.18 -10.33
CA ASP A 62 -8.28 -40.79 -11.09
C ASP A 62 -8.58 -40.00 -12.38
N PRO A 63 -8.36 -40.57 -13.59
CA PRO A 63 -8.61 -39.91 -14.87
C PRO A 63 -10.10 -39.68 -15.19
N ASN A 64 -11.02 -40.16 -14.33
CA ASN A 64 -12.45 -39.81 -14.43
C ASN A 64 -12.77 -38.45 -13.76
N SER A 65 -11.77 -37.77 -13.18
CA SER A 65 -11.95 -36.44 -12.57
C SER A 65 -12.13 -35.35 -13.63
N PRO A 66 -13.15 -34.47 -13.55
CA PRO A 66 -13.36 -33.42 -14.54
C PRO A 66 -12.22 -32.39 -14.51
N PRO A 67 -11.62 -32.01 -15.66
CA PRO A 67 -10.33 -31.32 -15.72
C PRO A 67 -10.32 -29.87 -15.17
N ASN A 68 -11.50 -29.28 -14.94
CA ASN A 68 -11.68 -27.88 -14.52
C ASN A 68 -12.26 -27.75 -13.09
N ARG A 69 -12.11 -28.76 -12.23
CA ARG A 69 -12.49 -28.67 -10.80
C ARG A 69 -11.37 -29.17 -9.89
N LEU A 70 -10.63 -28.22 -9.31
CA LEU A 70 -9.73 -28.46 -8.20
C LEU A 70 -10.54 -28.52 -6.88
N PRO A 71 -10.13 -29.33 -5.89
CA PRO A 71 -9.20 -30.46 -5.98
C PRO A 71 -9.86 -31.71 -6.58
N SER A 72 -9.18 -32.36 -7.52
CA SER A 72 -9.58 -33.65 -8.11
C SER A 72 -9.06 -34.85 -7.28
N ASN A 73 -9.48 -36.07 -7.63
CA ASN A 73 -9.27 -37.25 -6.78
C ASN A 73 -7.91 -37.92 -7.01
N THR A 74 -7.10 -38.00 -5.95
CA THR A 74 -5.84 -38.78 -5.89
C THR A 74 -6.13 -40.25 -5.62
N LYS A 75 -5.54 -41.19 -6.38
CA LYS A 75 -5.72 -42.64 -6.19
C LYS A 75 -4.50 -43.39 -5.65
N ALA A 76 -3.28 -42.85 -5.73
CA ALA A 76 -2.08 -43.49 -5.18
C ALA A 76 -0.96 -42.49 -4.84
N ILE A 77 0.06 -42.94 -4.11
CA ILE A 77 1.40 -42.35 -4.08
C ILE A 77 2.31 -43.20 -4.99
N VAL A 78 3.24 -42.57 -5.70
CA VAL A 78 4.19 -43.18 -6.64
C VAL A 78 5.59 -42.66 -6.29
N LEU A 79 6.57 -43.55 -6.26
CA LEU A 79 7.98 -43.27 -6.05
C LEU A 79 8.73 -43.55 -7.37
N ILE A 80 9.57 -42.62 -7.82
CA ILE A 80 10.25 -42.63 -9.13
C ILE A 80 11.75 -42.39 -8.93
N ASP A 81 12.59 -43.05 -9.74
CA ASP A 81 14.05 -42.81 -9.79
C ASP A 81 14.37 -41.70 -10.80
N LEU A 82 15.10 -40.66 -10.38
CA LEU A 82 15.40 -39.47 -11.22
C LEU A 82 16.52 -39.70 -12.25
N LYS A 83 17.29 -40.80 -12.17
CA LYS A 83 18.34 -41.13 -13.14
C LYS A 83 17.81 -41.94 -14.31
N THR A 84 16.80 -42.77 -14.06
CA THR A 84 16.26 -43.75 -15.01
C THR A 84 14.83 -43.44 -15.44
N GLY A 85 14.12 -42.58 -14.72
CA GLY A 85 12.70 -42.24 -14.95
C GLY A 85 11.72 -43.35 -14.58
N GLN A 86 12.17 -44.42 -13.91
CA GLN A 86 11.35 -45.61 -13.64
C GLN A 86 10.58 -45.52 -12.31
N GLU A 87 9.38 -46.08 -12.28
CA GLU A 87 8.60 -46.29 -11.05
C GLU A 87 9.32 -47.31 -10.15
N ILE A 88 9.71 -46.88 -8.94
CA ILE A 88 10.33 -47.71 -7.89
C ILE A 88 9.24 -48.45 -7.10
N SER A 89 8.13 -47.76 -6.77
CA SER A 89 7.07 -48.26 -5.91
C SER A 89 5.78 -47.45 -6.07
N ARG A 90 4.63 -48.07 -5.75
CA ARG A 90 3.31 -47.45 -5.87
C ARG A 90 2.35 -47.95 -4.79
N MET A 91 1.73 -46.99 -4.12
CA MET A 91 0.96 -47.17 -2.88
C MET A 91 -0.48 -46.70 -3.12
N PRO A 92 -1.39 -47.57 -3.58
CA PRO A 92 -2.77 -47.19 -3.88
C PRO A 92 -3.59 -46.92 -2.61
N PHE A 93 -4.41 -45.88 -2.64
CA PHE A 93 -5.38 -45.62 -1.59
C PHE A 93 -6.62 -46.52 -1.74
N ARG A 94 -7.23 -46.93 -0.63
CA ARG A 94 -8.47 -47.74 -0.64
C ARG A 94 -9.67 -46.99 -1.18
N GLU A 95 -9.71 -45.68 -0.94
CA GLU A 95 -10.67 -44.72 -1.48
C GLU A 95 -9.86 -43.52 -2.00
N PRO A 96 -10.23 -42.89 -3.12
CA PRO A 96 -9.50 -41.75 -3.63
C PRO A 96 -9.52 -40.57 -2.65
N LEU A 97 -8.36 -39.95 -2.43
CA LEU A 97 -8.18 -38.87 -1.47
C LEU A 97 -8.18 -37.51 -2.15
N VAL A 98 -8.79 -36.54 -1.47
CA VAL A 98 -8.78 -35.13 -1.87
C VAL A 98 -7.55 -34.46 -1.26
N VAL A 99 -6.37 -34.82 -1.78
CA VAL A 99 -5.09 -34.34 -1.26
C VAL A 99 -4.95 -32.85 -1.52
N ARG A 100 -4.63 -32.09 -0.47
CA ARG A 100 -4.52 -30.62 -0.48
C ARG A 100 -3.08 -30.15 -0.39
N THR A 101 -2.32 -30.67 0.55
CA THR A 101 -0.93 -30.29 0.83
C THR A 101 -0.12 -31.53 1.25
N THR A 102 1.20 -31.48 1.06
CA THR A 102 2.10 -32.62 1.29
C THR A 102 3.47 -32.12 1.78
N ALA A 103 4.10 -32.86 2.68
CA ALA A 103 5.46 -32.61 3.14
C ALA A 103 6.24 -33.93 3.26
N CYS A 104 7.53 -33.90 2.94
CA CYS A 104 8.43 -35.05 2.99
C CYS A 104 9.56 -34.79 4.01
N SER A 105 9.98 -35.80 4.77
CA SER A 105 11.10 -35.67 5.72
C SER A 105 12.46 -35.55 5.03
N SER A 106 13.44 -34.93 5.68
CA SER A 106 14.76 -34.66 5.09
C SER A 106 15.64 -35.90 4.86
N ASP A 107 15.30 -37.03 5.47
CA ASP A 107 15.85 -38.35 5.17
C ASP A 107 15.18 -39.02 3.94
N GLY A 108 14.02 -38.52 3.51
CA GLY A 108 13.21 -39.09 2.43
C GLY A 108 12.36 -40.30 2.83
N ARG A 109 12.23 -40.60 4.13
CA ARG A 109 11.52 -41.78 4.63
C ARG A 109 10.03 -41.58 4.84
N TYR A 110 9.59 -40.40 5.29
CA TYR A 110 8.20 -40.15 5.68
C TYR A 110 7.55 -39.13 4.76
N LEU A 111 6.32 -39.42 4.31
CA LEU A 111 5.45 -38.46 3.63
C LEU A 111 4.22 -38.18 4.48
N VAL A 112 3.95 -36.91 4.76
CA VAL A 112 2.69 -36.45 5.35
C VAL A 112 1.81 -35.88 4.25
N VAL A 113 0.57 -36.37 4.16
CA VAL A 113 -0.42 -36.04 3.15
C VAL A 113 -1.68 -35.51 3.84
N CYS A 114 -1.98 -34.23 3.67
CA CYS A 114 -3.20 -33.63 4.22
C CYS A 114 -4.33 -33.67 3.20
N ASP A 115 -5.49 -34.16 3.63
CA ASP A 115 -6.78 -34.03 2.93
C ASP A 115 -7.74 -33.12 3.73
N GLN A 116 -9.02 -33.07 3.34
CA GLN A 116 -10.03 -32.21 3.99
C GLN A 116 -10.37 -32.58 5.44
N ARG A 117 -9.91 -33.72 5.96
CA ARG A 117 -10.32 -34.28 7.27
C ARG A 117 -9.16 -34.86 8.09
N SER A 118 -8.01 -35.10 7.46
CA SER A 118 -6.89 -35.80 8.09
C SER A 118 -5.52 -35.42 7.52
N ALA A 119 -4.50 -35.41 8.38
CA ALA A 119 -3.09 -35.43 7.99
C ALA A 119 -2.56 -36.87 8.15
N ARG A 120 -2.28 -37.54 7.03
CA ARG A 120 -1.94 -38.97 6.96
C ARG A 120 -0.44 -39.16 6.76
N GLN A 121 0.20 -39.91 7.65
CA GLN A 121 1.64 -40.17 7.60
C GLN A 121 1.93 -41.55 6.98
N PHE A 122 2.79 -41.60 5.98
CA PHE A 122 3.21 -42.82 5.29
C PHE A 122 4.71 -43.08 5.48
N ASP A 123 5.10 -44.34 5.63
CA ASP A 123 6.48 -44.81 5.50
C ASP A 123 6.73 -45.16 4.02
N LEU A 124 7.64 -44.43 3.36
CA LEU A 124 7.94 -44.57 1.93
C LEU A 124 8.84 -45.77 1.60
N GLU A 125 9.60 -46.29 2.56
CA GLU A 125 10.41 -47.49 2.38
C GLU A 125 9.55 -48.76 2.45
N ASN A 126 8.60 -48.77 3.39
CA ASN A 126 7.75 -49.93 3.68
C ASN A 126 6.39 -49.88 2.96
N GLY A 127 6.00 -48.73 2.40
CA GLY A 127 4.78 -48.56 1.62
C GLY A 127 3.48 -48.59 2.44
N VAL A 128 3.54 -48.20 3.72
CA VAL A 128 2.42 -48.31 4.68
C VAL A 128 1.97 -46.97 5.24
N LEU A 129 0.65 -46.83 5.43
CA LEU A 129 0.06 -45.78 6.26
C LEU A 129 0.38 -46.07 7.73
N ILE A 130 1.11 -45.18 8.39
CA ILE A 130 1.48 -45.29 9.81
C ILE A 130 0.31 -44.83 10.69
N ARG A 131 -0.18 -43.61 10.44
CA ARG A 131 -1.24 -42.98 11.25
C ARG A 131 -2.00 -41.91 10.47
N SER A 132 -3.15 -41.51 11.04
CA SER A 132 -4.00 -40.42 10.55
C SER A 132 -4.27 -39.47 11.71
N LEU A 133 -3.68 -38.26 11.67
CA LEU A 133 -3.98 -37.19 12.61
C LEU A 133 -5.28 -36.49 12.16
N PRO A 134 -6.18 -36.10 13.07
CA PRO A 134 -7.35 -35.30 12.70
C PRO A 134 -6.93 -33.88 12.34
N VAL A 135 -7.62 -33.27 11.38
CA VAL A 135 -7.60 -31.80 11.16
C VAL A 135 -9.03 -31.29 11.03
N ASN A 136 -9.27 -30.07 11.50
CA ASN A 136 -10.59 -29.46 11.57
C ASN A 136 -10.83 -28.49 10.39
N SER A 137 -9.75 -27.94 9.81
CA SER A 137 -9.80 -26.99 8.71
C SER A 137 -9.40 -27.59 7.37
N THR A 138 -10.14 -27.22 6.32
CA THR A 138 -9.80 -27.51 4.91
C THR A 138 -8.56 -26.73 4.41
N ARG A 139 -8.04 -25.80 5.21
CA ARG A 139 -6.79 -25.06 4.96
C ARG A 139 -5.54 -25.72 5.55
N SER A 140 -5.69 -26.83 6.28
CA SER A 140 -4.60 -27.41 7.06
C SER A 140 -3.40 -27.84 6.20
N PHE A 141 -2.20 -27.67 6.74
CA PHE A 141 -0.97 -28.05 6.02
C PHE A 141 0.15 -28.55 6.95
N PRO A 142 0.97 -29.51 6.47
CA PRO A 142 2.11 -30.04 7.22
C PRO A 142 3.39 -29.30 6.84
N VAL A 143 4.27 -29.10 7.82
CA VAL A 143 5.65 -28.62 7.65
C VAL A 143 6.57 -29.54 8.46
N ILE A 144 7.67 -30.01 7.90
CA ILE A 144 8.58 -30.95 8.58
C ILE A 144 9.94 -30.27 8.78
N SER A 145 10.53 -30.47 9.97
CA SER A 145 11.84 -29.92 10.31
C SER A 145 12.95 -30.47 9.37
N PRO A 146 13.93 -29.63 8.97
CA PRO A 146 15.02 -30.07 8.12
C PRO A 146 16.04 -30.97 8.84
N THR A 147 16.13 -30.88 10.17
CA THR A 147 17.15 -31.55 10.99
C THR A 147 16.65 -32.75 11.77
N GLU A 148 15.43 -32.67 12.30
CA GLU A 148 14.83 -33.64 13.22
C GLU A 148 13.52 -34.20 12.65
N PRO A 149 13.07 -35.40 13.05
CA PRO A 149 11.81 -35.99 12.58
C PRO A 149 10.58 -35.35 13.26
N VAL A 150 10.44 -34.02 13.18
CA VAL A 150 9.36 -33.25 13.81
C VAL A 150 8.44 -32.64 12.75
N LEU A 151 7.15 -32.85 12.92
CA LEU A 151 6.06 -32.26 12.13
C LEU A 151 5.41 -31.10 12.88
N ALA A 152 5.38 -29.93 12.27
CA ALA A 152 4.44 -28.87 12.61
C ALA A 152 3.19 -29.01 11.72
N LEU A 153 2.05 -29.28 12.34
CA LEU A 153 0.75 -29.36 11.68
C LEU A 153 -0.03 -28.07 11.98
N CYS A 154 -0.24 -27.25 10.96
CA CYS A 154 -1.03 -26.02 11.04
C CYS A 154 -2.50 -26.35 10.71
N ASP A 155 -3.42 -26.05 11.64
CA ASP A 155 -4.87 -26.28 11.51
C ASP A 155 -5.62 -24.96 11.81
N ASP A 156 -6.06 -24.28 10.76
CA ASP A 156 -6.51 -22.88 10.70
C ASP A 156 -5.63 -21.88 11.48
N ARG A 157 -5.86 -21.69 12.78
CA ARG A 157 -5.15 -20.74 13.66
C ARG A 157 -4.08 -21.39 14.52
N ASP A 158 -4.14 -22.70 14.70
CA ASP A 158 -3.32 -23.44 15.66
C ASP A 158 -2.13 -24.12 14.99
N ILE A 159 -1.02 -24.25 15.73
CA ILE A 159 0.15 -25.03 15.31
C ILE A 159 0.40 -26.10 16.38
N SER A 160 0.23 -27.35 15.98
CA SER A 160 0.49 -28.52 16.82
C SER A 160 1.78 -29.22 16.38
N LEU A 161 2.63 -29.59 17.33
CA LEU A 161 3.93 -30.22 17.07
C LEU A 161 3.88 -31.71 17.40
N TRP A 162 4.38 -32.53 16.48
CA TRP A 162 4.29 -34.00 16.53
C TRP A 162 5.65 -34.63 16.21
N ASP A 163 5.98 -35.72 16.89
CA ASP A 163 7.13 -36.57 16.56
C ASP A 163 6.73 -37.53 15.42
N LEU A 164 7.51 -37.61 14.35
CA LEU A 164 7.20 -38.49 13.20
C LEU A 164 7.58 -39.96 13.47
N THR A 165 8.46 -40.24 14.43
CA THR A 165 8.88 -41.61 14.75
C THR A 165 7.80 -42.33 15.56
N ASP A 166 7.31 -41.73 16.65
CA ASP A 166 6.32 -42.35 17.55
C ASP A 166 4.89 -41.78 17.39
N GLY A 167 4.73 -40.56 16.89
CA GLY A 167 3.46 -39.87 16.71
C GLY A 167 2.85 -39.27 17.98
N SER A 168 3.67 -39.07 19.01
CA SER A 168 3.30 -38.29 20.18
C SER A 168 3.15 -36.80 19.84
N ARG A 169 2.30 -36.10 20.60
CA ARG A 169 2.10 -34.65 20.49
C ARG A 169 3.08 -33.96 21.46
N ILE A 170 4.06 -33.24 20.91
CA ILE A 170 5.18 -32.63 21.63
C ILE A 170 4.74 -31.35 22.37
N ALA A 171 3.95 -30.52 21.68
CA ALA A 171 3.46 -29.24 22.18
C ALA A 171 2.36 -28.69 21.27
N ASP A 172 1.61 -27.73 21.79
CA ASP A 172 0.81 -26.80 21.00
C ASP A 172 1.38 -25.38 21.18
N LEU A 173 1.39 -24.60 20.11
CA LEU A 173 1.80 -23.20 20.13
C LEU A 173 0.54 -22.31 20.19
N PRO A 174 0.51 -21.25 21.03
CA PRO A 174 -0.63 -20.35 21.15
C PRO A 174 -1.20 -19.85 19.81
N ALA A 175 -2.52 -19.95 19.64
CA ALA A 175 -3.24 -19.60 18.43
C ALA A 175 -2.80 -18.26 17.79
N HIS A 176 -2.73 -18.26 16.46
CA HIS A 176 -2.66 -17.04 15.67
C HIS A 176 -4.00 -16.29 15.69
N PRO A 177 -4.01 -14.96 15.50
CA PRO A 177 -5.23 -14.17 15.53
C PRO A 177 -6.13 -14.36 14.29
N THR A 178 -5.59 -14.95 13.23
CA THR A 178 -6.32 -15.32 12.00
C THR A 178 -5.69 -16.58 11.40
N SER A 179 -6.41 -17.21 10.48
CA SER A 179 -5.96 -18.32 9.62
C SER A 179 -4.51 -18.15 9.13
N ILE A 180 -3.65 -19.13 9.42
CA ILE A 180 -2.22 -19.15 9.06
C ILE A 180 -2.09 -19.28 7.54
N ALA A 181 -1.34 -18.36 6.94
CA ALA A 181 -1.10 -18.29 5.50
C ALA A 181 0.21 -18.98 5.07
N SER A 182 1.20 -19.04 5.96
CA SER A 182 2.49 -19.73 5.72
C SER A 182 3.17 -20.07 7.05
N CYS A 183 3.91 -21.17 7.07
CA CYS A 183 4.69 -21.64 8.22
C CYS A 183 5.93 -22.39 7.69
N ASP A 184 7.09 -22.19 8.30
CA ASP A 184 8.36 -22.86 7.94
C ASP A 184 9.25 -23.03 9.20
N PHE A 185 10.20 -23.98 9.17
CA PHE A 185 11.25 -24.11 10.19
C PHE A 185 12.48 -23.29 9.81
N ASP A 186 13.35 -22.96 10.77
CA ASP A 186 14.72 -22.59 10.44
C ASP A 186 15.57 -23.82 10.03
N ASP A 187 16.67 -23.58 9.31
CA ASP A 187 17.63 -24.60 8.85
C ASP A 187 18.19 -25.51 9.96
N ARG A 188 18.00 -25.15 11.23
CA ARG A 188 18.49 -25.88 12.40
C ARG A 188 17.38 -26.68 13.08
N GLY A 189 16.11 -26.47 12.70
CA GLY A 189 14.93 -27.01 13.38
C GLY A 189 14.67 -26.39 14.77
N THR A 190 15.28 -25.24 15.09
CA THR A 190 15.27 -24.65 16.44
C THR A 190 14.15 -23.65 16.70
N SER A 191 13.67 -22.99 15.64
CA SER A 191 12.53 -22.08 15.68
C SER A 191 11.63 -22.24 14.47
N ILE A 192 10.35 -21.92 14.65
CA ILE A 192 9.34 -21.91 13.57
C ILE A 192 8.99 -20.46 13.24
N LEU A 193 8.98 -20.13 11.96
CA LEU A 193 8.42 -18.88 11.45
C LEU A 193 6.99 -19.14 10.98
N SER A 194 6.04 -18.26 11.31
CA SER A 194 4.64 -18.42 10.90
C SER A 194 3.94 -17.08 10.70
N SER A 195 3.15 -16.98 9.64
CA SER A 195 2.49 -15.76 9.17
C SER A 195 0.98 -16.00 9.02
N CYS A 196 0.19 -15.07 9.52
CA CYS A 196 -1.22 -14.89 9.17
C CYS A 196 -1.44 -13.46 8.63
N GLN A 197 -2.69 -13.12 8.25
CA GLN A 197 -3.01 -11.93 7.44
C GLN A 197 -2.40 -10.57 7.86
N LYS A 198 -1.97 -10.41 9.12
CA LYS A 198 -1.47 -9.15 9.71
C LYS A 198 -0.40 -9.37 10.79
N LEU A 199 0.16 -10.58 10.90
CA LEU A 199 1.08 -10.90 12.00
C LEU A 199 2.01 -12.05 11.60
N THR A 200 3.31 -11.79 11.68
CA THR A 200 4.35 -12.83 11.59
C THR A 200 4.95 -13.05 12.98
N ARG A 201 4.98 -14.31 13.43
CA ARG A 201 5.60 -14.75 14.70
C ARG A 201 6.76 -15.69 14.42
N ARG A 202 7.87 -15.48 15.14
CA ARG A 202 8.91 -16.50 15.34
C ARG A 202 8.69 -17.18 16.69
N TRP A 203 8.61 -18.50 16.68
CA TRP A 203 8.46 -19.36 17.85
C TRP A 203 9.78 -20.00 18.21
N ASP A 204 10.27 -19.77 19.43
CA ASP A 204 11.41 -20.50 19.98
C ASP A 204 10.91 -21.81 20.58
N LEU A 205 11.36 -22.96 20.04
CA LEU A 205 10.81 -24.27 20.41
C LEU A 205 11.28 -24.76 21.79
N ALA A 206 12.43 -24.27 22.27
CA ALA A 206 12.99 -24.66 23.56
C ALA A 206 12.27 -23.95 24.73
N THR A 207 11.95 -22.67 24.56
CA THR A 207 11.22 -21.85 25.54
C THR A 207 9.70 -21.87 25.35
N LYS A 208 9.21 -22.36 24.19
CA LYS A 208 7.80 -22.34 23.75
C LYS A 208 7.20 -20.92 23.73
N SER A 209 8.03 -19.92 23.48
CA SER A 209 7.65 -18.50 23.43
C SER A 209 7.62 -17.96 21.99
N SER A 210 6.76 -16.98 21.71
CA SER A 210 6.76 -16.24 20.45
C SER A 210 7.28 -14.83 20.62
N LYS A 211 8.07 -14.37 19.64
CA LYS A 211 8.24 -12.94 19.37
C LYS A 211 7.45 -12.57 18.11
N ALA A 212 6.64 -11.52 18.18
CA ALA A 212 6.10 -10.87 16.98
C ALA A 212 7.25 -10.16 16.25
N ILE A 213 7.32 -10.36 14.93
CA ILE A 213 8.21 -9.60 14.05
C ILE A 213 7.36 -8.45 13.49
N PRO A 214 7.81 -7.18 13.58
CA PRO A 214 6.99 -6.04 13.20
C PRO A 214 6.98 -5.88 11.67
N LEU A 215 6.22 -6.74 11.01
CA LEU A 215 5.85 -6.64 9.61
C LEU A 215 4.40 -6.14 9.55
N ASP A 216 4.15 -4.99 8.90
CA ASP A 216 2.81 -4.41 8.74
C ASP A 216 1.92 -5.23 7.74
N HIS A 217 2.36 -6.42 7.29
CA HIS A 217 1.80 -7.15 6.14
C HIS A 217 1.82 -8.69 6.30
N SER A 218 0.96 -9.38 5.54
CA SER A 218 0.92 -10.84 5.39
C SER A 218 1.96 -11.34 4.40
N LEU A 219 2.78 -12.31 4.82
CA LEU A 219 3.68 -13.05 3.92
C LEU A 219 3.17 -14.48 3.65
N GLN A 220 3.27 -14.89 2.40
CA GLN A 220 3.07 -16.25 1.90
C GLN A 220 4.41 -16.80 1.38
N HIS A 221 4.52 -18.13 1.24
CA HIS A 221 5.74 -18.80 0.75
C HIS A 221 7.00 -18.32 1.50
N MET A 222 6.91 -18.28 2.83
CA MET A 222 8.02 -17.79 3.65
C MET A 222 9.14 -18.81 3.76
N SER A 223 10.36 -18.31 3.97
CA SER A 223 11.47 -19.06 4.55
C SER A 223 12.39 -18.14 5.36
N ILE A 224 13.37 -18.71 6.07
CA ILE A 224 14.27 -17.99 7.00
C ILE A 224 15.73 -18.44 6.79
N ALA A 225 16.67 -17.51 6.90
CA ALA A 225 18.10 -17.75 6.71
C ALA A 225 18.74 -18.57 7.85
N PRO A 226 19.88 -19.28 7.62
CA PRO A 226 20.45 -20.25 8.57
C PRO A 226 21.12 -19.63 9.79
N ASP A 227 21.38 -18.32 9.76
CA ASP A 227 21.79 -17.51 10.90
C ASP A 227 20.60 -16.97 11.71
N GLY A 228 19.38 -17.12 11.18
CA GLY A 228 18.15 -16.57 11.72
C GLY A 228 18.09 -15.04 11.70
N THR A 229 18.84 -14.36 10.82
CA THR A 229 18.81 -12.89 10.69
C THR A 229 17.86 -12.41 9.61
N GLN A 230 17.65 -13.16 8.52
CA GLN A 230 16.76 -12.75 7.42
C GLN A 230 15.55 -13.69 7.25
N ILE A 231 14.43 -13.11 6.84
CA ILE A 231 13.19 -13.77 6.41
C ILE A 231 12.95 -13.40 4.95
N ILE A 232 12.46 -14.32 4.14
CA ILE A 232 11.96 -14.07 2.79
C ILE A 232 10.48 -14.46 2.74
N GLY A 233 9.68 -13.77 1.92
CA GLY A 233 8.31 -14.17 1.60
C GLY A 233 7.71 -13.37 0.45
N GLN A 234 6.57 -13.81 -0.05
CA GLN A 234 5.76 -13.12 -1.05
C GLN A 234 4.61 -12.36 -0.38
N PHE A 235 4.30 -11.14 -0.81
CA PHE A 235 3.14 -10.42 -0.30
C PHE A 235 1.83 -11.09 -0.72
N GLN A 236 0.89 -11.21 0.22
CA GLN A 236 -0.47 -11.62 -0.10
C GLN A 236 -1.19 -10.49 -0.88
N LYS A 237 -1.10 -10.54 -2.22
CA LYS A 237 -1.52 -9.52 -3.23
C LYS A 237 -2.43 -8.40 -2.67
N THR A 238 -1.86 -7.21 -2.54
CA THR A 238 -2.59 -5.96 -2.30
C THR A 238 -2.37 -5.00 -3.49
N VAL A 239 -3.07 -3.85 -3.49
CA VAL A 239 -2.90 -2.82 -4.53
C VAL A 239 -1.54 -2.13 -4.44
N MET A 240 -1.06 -1.87 -3.22
CA MET A 240 0.18 -1.13 -2.97
C MET A 240 1.41 -2.03 -2.82
N GLU A 241 1.22 -3.26 -2.34
CA GLU A 241 2.29 -4.25 -2.17
C GLU A 241 1.96 -5.55 -2.93
N ARG A 242 2.73 -5.74 -3.99
CA ARG A 242 2.88 -6.95 -4.80
C ARG A 242 4.32 -7.44 -4.68
N GLY A 243 4.60 -8.68 -5.08
CA GLY A 243 5.97 -9.15 -5.23
C GLY A 243 6.54 -10.00 -4.10
N VAL A 244 7.86 -10.21 -4.17
CA VAL A 244 8.68 -10.89 -3.16
C VAL A 244 9.46 -9.86 -2.34
N ALA A 245 9.67 -10.09 -1.06
CA ALA A 245 10.54 -9.28 -0.22
C ALA A 245 11.36 -10.14 0.76
N SER A 246 12.51 -9.60 1.18
CA SER A 246 13.23 -10.08 2.37
C SER A 246 13.23 -9.04 3.49
N PHE A 247 13.44 -9.47 4.72
CA PHE A 247 13.33 -8.65 5.94
C PHE A 247 14.31 -9.13 7.01
N ASP A 248 14.82 -8.23 7.86
CA ASP A 248 15.54 -8.59 9.09
C ASP A 248 14.56 -9.14 10.15
N ALA A 249 14.85 -10.35 10.62
CA ALA A 249 14.03 -11.14 11.54
C ALA A 249 13.99 -10.59 12.97
N ARG A 250 14.77 -9.54 13.30
CA ARG A 250 14.81 -8.93 14.65
C ARG A 250 14.01 -7.65 14.73
N SER A 251 14.04 -6.85 13.65
CA SER A 251 13.55 -5.48 13.54
C SER A 251 12.39 -5.30 12.56
N GLY A 252 12.08 -6.30 11.72
CA GLY A 252 11.04 -6.23 10.69
C GLY A 252 11.39 -5.31 9.51
N ARG A 253 12.57 -4.69 9.52
CA ARG A 253 13.14 -3.88 8.44
C ARG A 253 13.18 -4.71 7.16
N ARG A 254 12.43 -4.32 6.13
CA ARG A 254 12.58 -4.89 4.77
C ARG A 254 14.05 -4.73 4.33
N LEU A 255 14.60 -5.67 3.58
CA LEU A 255 16.01 -5.72 3.13
C LEU A 255 16.11 -5.70 1.60
N LEU A 256 15.21 -6.42 0.92
CA LEU A 256 15.03 -6.45 -0.52
C LEU A 256 13.54 -6.39 -0.85
N HIS A 257 13.16 -5.76 -1.96
CA HIS A 257 11.80 -5.78 -2.50
C HIS A 257 11.83 -5.99 -4.02
N LEU A 258 11.01 -6.90 -4.51
CA LEU A 258 10.96 -7.42 -5.87
C LEU A 258 9.50 -7.41 -6.36
N PRO A 259 8.91 -6.24 -6.68
CA PRO A 259 7.47 -6.05 -6.82
C PRO A 259 6.77 -6.92 -7.88
N TYR A 260 7.48 -7.33 -8.93
CA TYR A 260 6.96 -8.13 -10.05
C TYR A 260 7.16 -9.64 -9.89
N HIS A 261 7.73 -10.07 -8.77
CA HIS A 261 8.13 -11.46 -8.57
C HIS A 261 7.13 -12.31 -7.79
N SER A 262 7.15 -13.62 -8.03
CA SER A 262 6.32 -14.61 -7.32
C SER A 262 7.10 -15.88 -6.97
N TRP A 263 6.53 -16.72 -6.11
CA TRP A 263 7.04 -18.03 -5.73
C TRP A 263 8.50 -18.04 -5.27
N PRO A 264 8.85 -17.30 -4.20
CA PRO A 264 10.21 -17.25 -3.69
C PRO A 264 10.62 -18.60 -3.07
N VAL A 265 11.86 -19.02 -3.36
CA VAL A 265 12.53 -20.16 -2.72
C VAL A 265 13.97 -19.77 -2.41
N PHE A 266 14.45 -20.04 -1.20
CA PHE A 266 15.81 -19.71 -0.79
C PHE A 266 16.64 -20.98 -0.54
N ASP A 267 17.73 -21.14 -1.28
CA ASP A 267 18.80 -22.09 -0.93
C ASP A 267 19.74 -21.43 0.08
N SER A 268 19.43 -21.65 1.35
CA SER A 268 20.18 -21.21 2.53
C SER A 268 21.65 -21.63 2.54
N LYS A 269 22.00 -22.72 1.84
CA LYS A 269 23.36 -23.30 1.84
C LYS A 269 24.26 -22.70 0.77
N ALA A 270 23.67 -22.03 -0.24
CA ALA A 270 24.40 -21.43 -1.36
C ALA A 270 24.16 -19.92 -1.55
N ASP A 271 23.36 -19.28 -0.69
CA ASP A 271 22.87 -17.90 -0.86
C ASP A 271 22.23 -17.67 -2.25
N ARG A 272 21.20 -18.46 -2.57
CA ARG A 272 20.45 -18.32 -3.83
C ARG A 272 18.96 -18.13 -3.55
N LEU A 273 18.46 -16.92 -3.77
CA LEU A 273 17.04 -16.63 -3.88
C LEU A 273 16.61 -16.90 -5.32
N PHE A 274 15.71 -17.87 -5.51
CA PHE A 274 14.99 -18.13 -6.75
C PHE A 274 13.61 -17.47 -6.70
N SER A 275 13.16 -16.88 -7.79
CA SER A 275 11.79 -16.35 -7.93
C SER A 275 11.34 -16.35 -9.40
N CYS A 276 10.03 -16.47 -9.63
CA CYS A 276 9.44 -16.28 -10.96
C CYS A 276 9.32 -14.79 -11.28
N ASP A 277 9.63 -14.41 -12.52
CA ASP A 277 9.58 -13.04 -13.05
C ASP A 277 8.38 -12.89 -14.00
N GLY A 278 7.60 -11.82 -13.87
CA GLY A 278 6.30 -11.66 -14.54
C GLY A 278 6.03 -10.24 -15.00
N SER A 279 5.95 -10.03 -16.31
CA SER A 279 5.87 -8.73 -16.99
C SER A 279 4.45 -8.13 -17.09
N SER A 280 3.47 -8.58 -16.29
CA SER A 280 2.09 -8.08 -16.36
C SER A 280 1.39 -7.89 -14.99
N ASP A 281 0.55 -6.86 -14.88
CA ASP A 281 -0.24 -6.54 -13.67
C ASP A 281 -1.17 -7.67 -13.20
N GLU A 282 -1.61 -8.52 -14.14
CA GLU A 282 -2.43 -9.69 -13.83
C GLU A 282 -1.61 -10.83 -13.22
N GLY A 283 -0.30 -10.93 -13.50
CA GLY A 283 0.58 -12.01 -13.07
C GLY A 283 0.39 -13.33 -13.85
N THR A 284 -0.10 -13.22 -15.08
CA THR A 284 -0.59 -14.34 -15.92
C THR A 284 0.37 -14.79 -17.02
N ALA A 285 1.50 -14.09 -17.19
CA ALA A 285 2.60 -14.45 -18.07
C ALA A 285 3.92 -14.36 -17.31
N ILE A 286 4.84 -15.30 -17.57
CA ILE A 286 6.12 -15.45 -16.86
C ILE A 286 7.20 -15.70 -17.89
N ASP A 287 8.21 -14.84 -17.92
CA ASP A 287 9.27 -14.86 -18.92
C ASP A 287 10.43 -15.80 -18.51
N ALA A 288 10.76 -15.86 -17.21
CA ALA A 288 11.81 -16.74 -16.68
C ALA A 288 11.72 -16.94 -15.15
N VAL A 289 12.57 -17.84 -14.61
CA VAL A 289 12.90 -17.88 -13.18
C VAL A 289 14.23 -17.14 -12.97
N GLN A 290 14.23 -16.08 -12.17
CA GLN A 290 15.45 -15.39 -11.73
C GLN A 290 16.16 -16.16 -10.60
N ILE A 291 17.48 -16.00 -10.54
CA ILE A 291 18.32 -16.30 -9.36
C ILE A 291 19.04 -15.02 -8.95
N ARG A 292 19.03 -14.69 -7.65
CA ARG A 292 19.80 -13.61 -7.03
C ARG A 292 20.52 -14.12 -5.77
N SER A 293 21.56 -13.42 -5.32
CA SER A 293 22.20 -13.62 -4.00
C SER A 293 21.76 -12.52 -3.06
N LEU A 294 21.49 -12.82 -1.78
CA LEU A 294 21.14 -11.78 -0.79
C LEU A 294 22.35 -10.91 -0.45
N ALA A 295 23.56 -11.46 -0.54
CA ALA A 295 24.81 -10.71 -0.37
C ALA A 295 25.19 -9.85 -1.60
N SER A 296 24.49 -9.99 -2.74
CA SER A 296 24.75 -9.21 -3.97
C SER A 296 23.50 -9.17 -4.89
N PRO A 297 22.43 -8.45 -4.51
CA PRO A 297 21.12 -8.52 -5.18
C PRO A 297 21.09 -7.97 -6.62
N ASP A 298 22.06 -7.13 -7.02
CA ASP A 298 22.20 -6.67 -8.41
C ASP A 298 22.70 -7.79 -9.37
N ARG A 299 23.20 -8.92 -8.85
CA ARG A 299 23.69 -10.05 -9.67
C ARG A 299 22.57 -11.02 -10.00
N ILE A 300 21.81 -10.69 -11.03
CA ILE A 300 20.72 -11.50 -11.56
C ILE A 300 21.25 -12.57 -12.53
N ARG A 301 20.76 -13.81 -12.41
CA ARG A 301 20.83 -14.87 -13.44
C ARG A 301 19.42 -15.31 -13.80
N TYR A 302 19.25 -15.96 -14.96
CA TYR A 302 17.96 -16.51 -15.40
C TYR A 302 18.08 -18.01 -15.70
N LEU A 303 17.08 -18.79 -15.30
CA LEU A 303 16.88 -20.18 -15.71
C LEU A 303 15.81 -20.22 -16.81
N PRO A 304 16.14 -20.70 -18.02
CA PRO A 304 15.17 -20.77 -19.12
C PRO A 304 14.18 -21.92 -18.92
N PHE A 305 12.94 -21.73 -19.40
CA PHE A 305 12.05 -22.85 -19.63
C PHE A 305 12.55 -23.70 -20.81
N ALA A 306 12.32 -25.01 -20.76
CA ALA A 306 12.60 -25.89 -21.88
C ALA A 306 11.77 -25.45 -23.12
N PRO A 307 12.32 -25.42 -24.35
CA PRO A 307 11.61 -25.16 -25.60
C PRO A 307 10.26 -25.88 -25.79
N GLU A 308 10.05 -27.07 -25.24
CA GLU A 308 8.73 -27.73 -25.23
C GLU A 308 7.71 -26.96 -24.38
N VAL A 309 8.13 -26.48 -23.20
CA VAL A 309 7.35 -25.65 -22.28
C VAL A 309 7.14 -24.26 -22.86
N ASN A 310 8.21 -23.62 -23.36
CA ASN A 310 8.16 -22.32 -24.05
C ASN A 310 7.24 -22.36 -25.27
N ALA A 311 7.26 -23.41 -26.08
CA ALA A 311 6.35 -23.57 -27.22
C ALA A 311 4.87 -23.77 -26.81
N ILE A 312 4.59 -24.08 -25.54
CA ILE A 312 3.24 -24.11 -24.98
C ILE A 312 2.89 -22.71 -24.42
N ILE A 313 3.79 -22.07 -23.67
CA ILE A 313 3.65 -20.67 -23.20
C ILE A 313 3.33 -19.74 -24.37
N SER A 314 4.15 -19.74 -25.43
CA SER A 314 3.94 -18.89 -26.62
C SER A 314 2.67 -19.21 -27.43
N ARG A 315 1.88 -20.22 -27.04
CA ARG A 315 0.59 -20.59 -27.66
C ARG A 315 -0.61 -20.40 -26.73
N ASN A 316 -0.40 -20.21 -25.43
CA ASN A 316 -1.45 -19.95 -24.45
C ASN A 316 -1.11 -18.70 -23.63
N PRO A 317 -1.73 -17.53 -23.90
CA PRO A 317 -1.47 -16.29 -23.16
C PRO A 317 -2.02 -16.28 -21.71
N TYR A 318 -2.55 -17.41 -21.22
CA TYR A 318 -3.06 -17.59 -19.87
C TYR A 318 -2.29 -18.69 -19.10
N PHE A 319 -0.96 -18.76 -19.28
CA PHE A 319 -0.10 -19.83 -18.77
C PHE A 319 0.74 -19.36 -17.58
N PHE A 320 0.58 -20.01 -16.42
CA PHE A 320 1.12 -19.54 -15.13
C PHE A 320 1.86 -20.63 -14.34
N THR A 321 2.61 -20.19 -13.31
CA THR A 321 3.32 -21.02 -12.33
C THR A 321 2.49 -21.16 -11.04
N ASP A 322 2.50 -22.37 -10.48
CA ASP A 322 1.72 -22.80 -9.29
C ASP A 322 2.60 -23.28 -8.12
N GLY A 323 3.90 -23.07 -8.23
CA GLY A 323 4.85 -23.43 -7.19
C GLY A 323 6.28 -23.53 -7.69
N LEU A 324 7.19 -23.08 -6.85
CA LEU A 324 8.62 -23.34 -6.92
C LEU A 324 9.00 -24.09 -5.64
N ALA A 325 9.90 -25.07 -5.72
CA ALA A 325 10.36 -25.83 -4.55
C ALA A 325 11.81 -26.33 -4.70
N LEU A 326 12.53 -26.44 -3.59
CA LEU A 326 13.88 -27.02 -3.52
C LEU A 326 13.81 -28.46 -2.96
N SER A 327 14.74 -29.33 -3.35
CA SER A 327 14.93 -30.62 -2.67
C SER A 327 15.53 -30.42 -1.26
N PRO A 328 15.24 -31.29 -0.27
CA PRO A 328 15.81 -31.17 1.09
C PRO A 328 17.35 -31.21 1.12
N ASP A 329 17.98 -31.81 0.11
CA ASP A 329 19.43 -31.87 -0.05
C ASP A 329 20.03 -30.74 -0.92
N GLY A 330 19.22 -29.78 -1.37
CA GLY A 330 19.65 -28.58 -2.11
C GLY A 330 20.08 -28.83 -3.57
N LYS A 331 19.97 -30.07 -4.08
CA LYS A 331 20.48 -30.43 -5.42
C LYS A 331 19.50 -30.22 -6.57
N TYR A 332 18.21 -30.04 -6.28
CA TYR A 332 17.18 -29.95 -7.32
C TYR A 332 16.20 -28.82 -7.04
N LEU A 333 15.87 -28.07 -8.10
CA LEU A 333 14.82 -27.05 -8.12
C LEU A 333 13.66 -27.55 -8.99
N ILE A 334 12.44 -27.48 -8.47
CA ILE A 334 11.21 -27.99 -9.09
C ILE A 334 10.33 -26.80 -9.44
N ILE A 335 10.05 -26.58 -10.72
CA ILE A 335 9.10 -25.57 -11.20
C ILE A 335 7.80 -26.27 -11.59
N ARG A 336 6.65 -25.81 -11.08
CA ARG A 336 5.31 -26.36 -11.36
C ARG A 336 4.45 -25.37 -12.13
N LEU A 337 3.86 -25.82 -13.23
CA LEU A 337 3.18 -24.98 -14.23
C LEU A 337 1.80 -25.56 -14.56
N GLU A 338 0.82 -24.70 -14.86
CA GLU A 338 -0.56 -25.12 -15.22
C GLU A 338 -1.15 -26.07 -14.16
N TYR A 339 -1.19 -25.62 -12.91
CA TYR A 339 -1.49 -26.37 -11.68
C TYR A 339 -0.50 -27.51 -11.33
N GLY A 340 0.34 -27.92 -12.28
CA GLY A 340 1.18 -29.12 -12.24
C GLY A 340 1.00 -30.03 -13.45
N ARG A 341 0.29 -29.60 -14.50
CA ARG A 341 0.22 -30.24 -15.84
C ARG A 341 1.52 -30.15 -16.63
N LEU A 342 2.36 -29.18 -16.31
CA LEU A 342 3.73 -29.06 -16.77
C LEU A 342 4.64 -28.94 -15.54
N SER A 343 5.80 -29.60 -15.56
CA SER A 343 6.78 -29.51 -14.48
C SER A 343 8.19 -29.73 -15.01
N GLN A 344 9.11 -28.86 -14.59
CA GLN A 344 10.51 -28.86 -15.01
C GLN A 344 11.39 -29.02 -13.77
N VAL A 345 12.20 -30.08 -13.75
CA VAL A 345 13.16 -30.32 -12.67
C VAL A 345 14.56 -29.94 -13.14
N TRP A 346 15.12 -28.92 -12.50
CA TRP A 346 16.50 -28.46 -12.67
C TRP A 346 17.41 -29.16 -11.68
N LYS A 347 18.57 -29.62 -12.13
CA LYS A 347 19.66 -30.05 -11.25
C LYS A 347 20.58 -28.85 -10.99
N LEU A 348 20.77 -28.51 -9.72
CA LEU A 348 21.65 -27.44 -9.27
C LEU A 348 23.08 -27.99 -9.09
N ASP A 349 24.07 -27.24 -9.59
CA ASP A 349 25.48 -27.65 -9.65
C ASP A 349 26.36 -26.49 -9.16
N PRO A 350 27.39 -26.72 -8.31
CA PRO A 350 28.31 -25.67 -7.87
C PRO A 350 29.03 -24.93 -9.02
N SER A 351 29.17 -25.54 -10.20
CA SER A 351 29.74 -24.87 -11.38
C SER A 351 28.88 -23.73 -11.94
N MET A 352 27.61 -23.59 -11.50
CA MET A 352 26.77 -22.45 -11.88
C MET A 352 27.20 -21.12 -11.23
N ASP A 353 28.04 -21.15 -10.19
CA ASP A 353 28.50 -19.94 -9.52
C ASP A 353 29.59 -19.20 -10.33
N SER A 354 30.35 -19.93 -11.17
CA SER A 354 31.58 -19.43 -11.83
C SER A 354 31.46 -18.99 -13.29
N LEU A 355 30.28 -19.05 -13.91
CA LEU A 355 30.09 -18.67 -15.32
C LEU A 355 29.63 -17.21 -15.46
N ALA A 356 30.21 -16.49 -16.43
CA ALA A 356 30.02 -15.06 -16.62
C ALA A 356 28.79 -14.70 -17.48
N THR A 357 28.59 -13.39 -17.66
CA THR A 357 27.50 -12.75 -18.41
C THR A 357 27.46 -13.15 -19.89
N GLU A 358 26.49 -13.98 -20.27
CA GLU A 358 25.68 -13.84 -21.51
C GLU A 358 24.53 -14.86 -21.52
N PHE A 359 23.56 -14.67 -22.42
CA PHE A 359 22.45 -15.61 -22.64
C PHE A 359 22.97 -16.74 -23.54
N ASP A 360 22.99 -18.00 -23.08
CA ASP A 360 23.54 -19.13 -23.85
C ASP A 360 22.45 -19.85 -24.69
N PRO A 361 22.43 -19.71 -26.04
CA PRO A 361 21.47 -20.37 -26.91
C PRO A 361 21.85 -21.83 -27.28
N ALA A 362 22.89 -22.41 -26.67
CA ALA A 362 23.38 -23.76 -27.04
C ALA A 362 22.50 -24.93 -26.53
N LEU A 363 21.59 -24.68 -25.58
CA LEU A 363 20.71 -25.71 -25.00
C LEU A 363 19.69 -26.23 -26.03
N LYS A 364 19.83 -27.49 -26.47
CA LYS A 364 19.01 -28.14 -27.52
C LYS A 364 18.28 -29.40 -27.03
N HIS A 365 17.18 -29.72 -27.72
CA HIS A 365 16.04 -30.48 -27.18
C HIS A 365 15.60 -31.67 -28.06
N LEU A 366 14.76 -32.59 -27.54
CA LEU A 366 14.49 -33.94 -28.09
C LEU A 366 13.00 -34.40 -27.92
N HIS A 367 12.51 -35.28 -28.82
CA HIS A 367 11.06 -35.51 -29.09
C HIS A 367 10.81 -36.88 -29.80
N ASN A 368 9.62 -37.53 -29.88
CA ASN A 368 8.26 -37.35 -29.29
C ASN A 368 7.57 -38.76 -29.07
N PRO A 369 6.24 -39.13 -29.17
CA PRO A 369 5.67 -40.30 -28.42
C PRO A 369 4.89 -41.42 -29.19
N LEU A 370 5.10 -42.73 -28.88
CA LEU A 370 4.25 -43.88 -29.29
C LEU A 370 3.32 -44.32 -28.15
N THR A 371 2.21 -45.00 -28.48
CA THR A 371 1.13 -45.32 -27.52
C THR A 371 0.72 -46.80 -27.51
N PRO A 372 0.37 -47.34 -26.33
CA PRO A 372 -0.48 -48.52 -26.20
C PRO A 372 -1.79 -48.23 -25.45
N LYS A 373 -2.88 -48.91 -25.84
CA LYS A 373 -4.19 -48.83 -25.18
C LYS A 373 -4.24 -49.75 -23.96
N VAL A 374 -4.97 -49.35 -22.92
CA VAL A 374 -5.48 -50.26 -21.88
C VAL A 374 -6.99 -50.10 -21.76
N ALA A 375 -7.72 -51.21 -21.80
CA ALA A 375 -9.19 -51.21 -21.72
C ALA A 375 -9.66 -51.27 -20.25
N SER A 376 -10.60 -50.39 -19.89
CA SER A 376 -11.36 -50.53 -18.64
C SER A 376 -12.29 -51.74 -18.71
N LYS A 377 -12.54 -52.40 -17.57
CA LYS A 377 -13.53 -53.49 -17.49
C LYS A 377 -14.93 -52.92 -17.80
N PRO A 378 -15.81 -53.68 -18.49
CA PRO A 378 -17.19 -53.25 -18.71
C PRO A 378 -17.93 -53.13 -17.38
N LYS A 379 -18.42 -51.92 -17.09
CA LYS A 379 -19.24 -51.64 -15.89
C LYS A 379 -20.55 -52.41 -15.94
N THR A 380 -21.05 -52.85 -14.79
CA THR A 380 -22.34 -53.55 -14.71
C THR A 380 -23.51 -52.59 -15.00
N ARG A 381 -24.66 -53.17 -15.36
CA ARG A 381 -25.89 -52.40 -15.62
C ARG A 381 -26.41 -51.62 -14.39
N GLU A 382 -26.02 -52.02 -13.18
CA GLU A 382 -26.35 -51.32 -11.94
C GLU A 382 -25.39 -50.15 -11.68
N GLU A 383 -24.08 -50.34 -11.89
CA GLU A 383 -23.10 -49.25 -11.80
C GLU A 383 -23.37 -48.16 -12.84
N LEU A 384 -23.69 -48.53 -14.08
CA LEU A 384 -24.08 -47.59 -15.14
C LEU A 384 -25.32 -46.76 -14.74
N PHE A 385 -26.34 -47.40 -14.15
CA PHE A 385 -27.55 -46.68 -13.69
C PHE A 385 -27.26 -45.78 -12.49
N LEU A 386 -26.34 -46.16 -11.60
CA LEU A 386 -25.88 -45.29 -10.50
C LEU A 386 -25.00 -44.14 -11.00
N GLU A 387 -24.29 -44.31 -12.10
CA GLU A 387 -23.57 -43.23 -12.79
C GLU A 387 -24.52 -42.27 -13.51
N GLU A 388 -25.59 -42.76 -14.16
CA GLU A 388 -26.67 -41.91 -14.69
C GLU A 388 -27.30 -41.04 -13.59
N ILE A 389 -27.53 -41.61 -12.39
CA ILE A 389 -28.05 -40.89 -11.21
C ILE A 389 -27.07 -39.81 -10.69
N ARG A 390 -25.76 -40.06 -10.75
CA ARG A 390 -24.74 -39.06 -10.36
C ARG A 390 -24.51 -38.00 -11.43
N GLY A 391 -24.61 -38.37 -12.70
CA GLY A 391 -24.30 -37.51 -13.85
C GLY A 391 -25.45 -36.62 -14.32
N ILE A 392 -26.68 -36.80 -13.81
CA ILE A 392 -27.88 -36.12 -14.32
C ILE A 392 -27.74 -34.58 -14.31
N GLU A 393 -27.19 -33.97 -13.27
CA GLU A 393 -26.96 -32.52 -13.22
C GLU A 393 -26.03 -32.02 -14.34
N SER A 394 -24.96 -32.77 -14.63
CA SER A 394 -24.00 -32.42 -15.67
C SER A 394 -24.60 -32.59 -17.06
N LYS A 395 -25.34 -33.68 -17.29
CA LYS A 395 -26.06 -33.94 -18.54
C LYS A 395 -27.14 -32.87 -18.81
N VAL A 396 -27.89 -32.47 -17.78
CA VAL A 396 -28.92 -31.42 -17.87
C VAL A 396 -28.29 -30.06 -18.14
N ARG A 397 -27.14 -29.74 -17.52
CA ARG A 397 -26.39 -28.52 -17.81
C ARG A 397 -25.88 -28.52 -19.26
N GLU A 398 -25.22 -29.58 -19.70
CA GLU A 398 -24.71 -29.72 -21.07
C GLU A 398 -25.82 -29.57 -22.13
N LEU A 399 -26.96 -30.22 -21.93
CA LEU A 399 -28.12 -30.08 -22.83
C LEU A 399 -28.70 -28.67 -22.81
N LYS A 400 -28.73 -27.99 -21.65
CA LYS A 400 -29.14 -26.57 -21.56
C LYS A 400 -28.16 -25.62 -22.25
N ASP A 401 -26.87 -25.85 -22.11
CA ASP A 401 -25.82 -25.07 -22.78
C ASP A 401 -25.87 -25.26 -24.31
N GLN A 402 -26.35 -26.42 -24.78
CA GLN A 402 -26.72 -26.70 -26.18
C GLN A 402 -28.12 -26.14 -26.59
N GLY A 403 -28.82 -25.44 -25.70
CA GLY A 403 -30.18 -24.88 -25.93
C GLY A 403 -31.33 -25.90 -25.85
N LYS A 404 -31.06 -27.17 -25.59
CA LYS A 404 -32.00 -28.31 -25.63
C LYS A 404 -32.77 -28.50 -24.33
N VAL A 405 -33.42 -27.45 -23.83
CA VAL A 405 -34.12 -27.43 -22.53
C VAL A 405 -35.16 -28.57 -22.40
N ALA A 406 -35.91 -28.89 -23.46
CA ALA A 406 -36.90 -29.97 -23.45
C ALA A 406 -36.28 -31.38 -23.39
N GLU A 407 -35.14 -31.62 -24.06
CA GLU A 407 -34.42 -32.91 -23.95
C GLU A 407 -33.81 -33.07 -22.56
N ALA A 408 -33.36 -31.96 -21.96
CA ALA A 408 -32.84 -31.92 -20.60
C ALA A 408 -33.93 -32.24 -19.56
N GLU A 409 -35.15 -31.67 -19.69
CA GLU A 409 -36.27 -32.04 -18.82
C GLU A 409 -36.70 -33.50 -19.00
N GLN A 410 -36.86 -33.97 -20.24
CA GLN A 410 -37.22 -35.37 -20.52
C GLN A 410 -36.20 -36.34 -19.90
N ALA A 411 -34.90 -36.01 -19.94
CA ALA A 411 -33.86 -36.82 -19.31
C ALA A 411 -34.00 -36.94 -17.78
N ILE A 412 -34.57 -35.94 -17.09
CA ILE A 412 -34.87 -36.00 -15.65
C ILE A 412 -36.12 -36.88 -15.42
N GLN A 413 -37.18 -36.66 -16.21
CA GLN A 413 -38.44 -37.40 -16.11
C GLN A 413 -38.24 -38.90 -16.39
N ASP A 414 -37.48 -39.26 -17.42
CA ASP A 414 -37.13 -40.65 -17.76
C ASP A 414 -36.35 -41.33 -16.64
N LEU A 415 -35.40 -40.63 -16.02
CA LEU A 415 -34.58 -41.17 -14.94
C LEU A 415 -35.39 -41.37 -13.65
N LEU A 416 -36.27 -40.42 -13.30
CA LEU A 416 -37.25 -40.57 -12.23
C LEU A 416 -38.15 -41.79 -12.50
N ALA A 417 -38.76 -41.88 -13.68
CA ALA A 417 -39.65 -42.98 -14.05
C ALA A 417 -38.93 -44.34 -14.17
N ALA A 418 -37.62 -44.37 -14.42
CA ALA A 418 -36.81 -45.59 -14.38
C ALA A 418 -36.52 -46.01 -12.93
N GLY A 419 -36.18 -45.05 -12.06
CA GLY A 419 -35.85 -45.30 -10.65
C GLY A 419 -37.06 -45.60 -9.76
N ASP A 420 -38.19 -44.91 -9.97
CA ASP A 420 -39.47 -45.21 -9.32
C ASP A 420 -39.95 -46.66 -9.57
N ARG A 421 -39.42 -47.33 -10.62
CA ARG A 421 -39.61 -48.77 -10.89
C ARG A 421 -38.46 -49.66 -10.37
N ARG A 422 -37.20 -49.21 -10.42
CA ARG A 422 -36.02 -50.02 -10.07
C ARG A 422 -35.61 -49.98 -8.60
N LEU A 423 -35.88 -48.88 -7.89
CA LEU A 423 -35.29 -48.58 -6.57
C LEU A 423 -36.28 -48.72 -5.40
N GLN A 424 -37.49 -49.23 -5.64
CA GLN A 424 -38.55 -49.44 -4.63
C GLN A 424 -38.12 -50.29 -3.43
N ARG A 425 -37.08 -51.14 -3.58
CA ARG A 425 -36.49 -51.97 -2.51
C ARG A 425 -35.15 -51.43 -1.98
N ALA A 426 -34.77 -50.23 -2.38
CA ALA A 426 -33.50 -49.59 -2.06
C ALA A 426 -33.71 -48.10 -1.71
N PRO A 427 -34.44 -47.78 -0.62
CA PRO A 427 -34.97 -46.44 -0.35
C PRO A 427 -33.89 -45.34 -0.29
N ILE A 428 -32.69 -45.64 0.22
CA ILE A 428 -31.55 -44.70 0.23
C ILE A 428 -31.13 -44.30 -1.20
N ARG A 429 -31.08 -45.26 -2.14
CA ARG A 429 -30.74 -44.98 -3.54
C ARG A 429 -31.88 -44.23 -4.24
N HIS A 430 -33.12 -44.58 -3.91
CA HIS A 430 -34.32 -43.91 -4.41
C HIS A 430 -34.40 -42.44 -3.98
N GLN A 431 -34.11 -42.17 -2.70
CA GLN A 431 -34.03 -40.81 -2.14
C GLN A 431 -32.91 -40.00 -2.80
N ASN A 432 -31.72 -40.57 -2.97
CA ASN A 432 -30.60 -39.89 -3.66
C ASN A 432 -30.94 -39.56 -5.12
N LEU A 433 -31.66 -40.42 -5.84
CA LEU A 433 -32.18 -40.11 -7.17
C LEU A 433 -33.12 -38.90 -7.14
N ILE A 434 -34.16 -38.92 -6.29
CA ILE A 434 -35.16 -37.86 -6.26
C ILE A 434 -34.51 -36.51 -5.89
N ARG A 435 -33.56 -36.52 -4.94
CA ARG A 435 -32.75 -35.34 -4.61
C ARG A 435 -31.94 -34.84 -5.80
N ASN A 436 -31.14 -35.69 -6.44
CA ASN A 436 -30.30 -35.31 -7.58
C ASN A 436 -31.14 -34.76 -8.75
N CYS A 437 -32.32 -35.33 -9.00
CA CYS A 437 -33.26 -34.79 -9.99
C CYS A 437 -33.84 -33.42 -9.59
N GLY A 438 -34.18 -33.21 -8.31
CA GLY A 438 -34.58 -31.89 -7.81
C GLY A 438 -33.47 -30.83 -7.93
N GLN A 439 -32.22 -31.23 -7.67
CA GLN A 439 -31.04 -30.37 -7.86
C GLN A 439 -30.76 -30.08 -9.35
N ALA A 440 -31.02 -31.05 -10.25
CA ALA A 440 -30.96 -30.84 -11.69
C ALA A 440 -32.06 -29.89 -12.21
N TYR A 441 -33.27 -29.93 -11.64
CA TYR A 441 -34.32 -28.95 -11.92
C TYR A 441 -33.92 -27.53 -11.46
N ARG A 442 -33.40 -27.37 -10.24
CA ARG A 442 -32.90 -26.08 -9.70
C ARG A 442 -31.70 -25.53 -10.48
N HIS A 443 -30.55 -26.20 -10.38
CA HIS A 443 -29.27 -25.68 -10.87
C HIS A 443 -29.03 -25.94 -12.36
N GLY A 444 -29.64 -26.99 -12.91
CA GLY A 444 -29.66 -27.24 -14.34
C GLY A 444 -30.68 -26.33 -15.01
N LEU A 445 -31.97 -26.67 -14.92
CA LEU A 445 -33.00 -25.98 -15.70
C LEU A 445 -33.31 -24.55 -15.19
N GLY A 446 -33.28 -24.31 -13.88
CA GLY A 446 -33.73 -23.06 -13.26
C GLY A 446 -35.17 -23.14 -12.73
N ASN A 447 -35.78 -24.33 -12.71
CA ASN A 447 -37.13 -24.52 -12.19
C ASN A 447 -37.09 -24.85 -10.69
N ASN A 448 -37.11 -23.81 -9.86
CA ASN A 448 -37.11 -23.96 -8.41
C ASN A 448 -38.38 -24.65 -7.89
N GLN A 449 -39.53 -24.50 -8.55
CA GLN A 449 -40.82 -25.09 -8.11
C GLN A 449 -40.81 -26.62 -8.21
N GLN A 450 -40.53 -27.18 -9.40
CA GLN A 450 -40.38 -28.63 -9.58
C GLN A 450 -39.21 -29.19 -8.73
N GLY A 451 -38.16 -28.39 -8.54
CA GLY A 451 -37.05 -28.71 -7.64
C GLY A 451 -37.49 -28.87 -6.17
N LEU A 452 -38.29 -27.92 -5.66
CA LEU A 452 -38.81 -27.94 -4.29
C LEU A 452 -39.71 -29.15 -4.05
N GLU A 453 -40.64 -29.44 -4.96
CA GLU A 453 -41.57 -30.57 -4.87
C GLU A 453 -40.82 -31.92 -4.75
N LEU A 454 -39.75 -32.10 -5.55
CA LEU A 454 -38.91 -33.30 -5.48
C LEU A 454 -38.07 -33.36 -4.20
N LEU A 455 -37.53 -32.23 -3.72
CA LEU A 455 -36.81 -32.19 -2.45
C LEU A 455 -37.74 -32.47 -1.24
N GLN A 456 -38.96 -31.95 -1.26
CA GLN A 456 -40.00 -32.24 -0.26
C GLN A 456 -40.42 -33.72 -0.30
N ARG A 457 -40.58 -34.32 -1.49
CA ARG A 457 -40.78 -35.78 -1.63
C ARG A 457 -39.60 -36.56 -1.06
N ALA A 458 -38.36 -36.10 -1.28
CA ALA A 458 -37.15 -36.76 -0.78
C ALA A 458 -36.99 -36.66 0.75
N ILE A 459 -37.42 -35.57 1.40
CA ILE A 459 -37.35 -35.46 2.87
C ILE A 459 -38.45 -36.27 3.57
N GLN A 460 -39.67 -36.27 3.02
CA GLN A 460 -40.76 -37.12 3.52
C GLN A 460 -40.36 -38.60 3.53
N MET A 461 -39.63 -39.04 2.50
CA MET A 461 -39.05 -40.40 2.41
C MET A 461 -37.88 -40.66 3.37
N ALA A 462 -37.32 -39.66 4.06
CA ALA A 462 -36.44 -39.89 5.22
C ALA A 462 -37.26 -39.97 6.51
N GLU A 463 -38.21 -39.05 6.69
CA GLU A 463 -39.02 -38.92 7.90
C GLU A 463 -39.93 -40.13 8.11
N SER A 464 -40.53 -40.68 7.05
CA SER A 464 -41.33 -41.93 7.09
C SER A 464 -40.55 -43.14 7.60
N ASP A 465 -39.25 -43.15 7.36
CA ASP A 465 -38.35 -44.26 7.64
C ASP A 465 -37.49 -43.99 8.89
N GLY A 466 -37.77 -42.91 9.63
CA GLY A 466 -37.05 -42.52 10.85
C GLY A 466 -35.60 -42.07 10.65
N ARG A 467 -35.20 -41.67 9.44
CA ARG A 467 -33.81 -41.39 9.06
C ARG A 467 -33.40 -39.93 9.27
N PHE A 468 -33.06 -39.58 10.51
CA PHE A 468 -32.58 -38.25 10.90
C PHE A 468 -31.04 -38.20 11.00
N GLY A 469 -30.36 -38.08 9.86
CA GLY A 469 -28.89 -37.93 9.78
C GLY A 469 -28.48 -37.07 8.59
N ASP A 470 -27.20 -37.06 8.21
CA ASP A 470 -26.57 -36.17 7.20
C ASP A 470 -27.39 -35.95 5.92
N GLY A 471 -28.03 -37.01 5.39
CA GLY A 471 -28.86 -36.92 4.19
C GLY A 471 -30.16 -36.14 4.37
N TRP A 472 -30.73 -36.14 5.57
CA TRP A 472 -31.94 -35.39 5.96
C TRP A 472 -31.61 -33.95 6.34
N THR A 473 -30.51 -33.71 7.06
CA THR A 473 -30.06 -32.35 7.37
C THR A 473 -29.64 -31.58 6.11
N TYR A 474 -28.94 -32.23 5.18
CA TYR A 474 -28.65 -31.68 3.85
C TYR A 474 -29.95 -31.37 3.06
N LEU A 475 -30.97 -32.23 3.15
CA LEU A 475 -32.26 -31.99 2.51
C LEU A 475 -32.99 -30.77 3.10
N LEU A 476 -33.02 -30.58 4.43
CA LEU A 476 -33.63 -29.39 5.03
C LEU A 476 -33.00 -28.10 4.51
N ARG A 477 -31.68 -28.01 4.52
CA ARG A 477 -30.94 -26.85 3.97
C ARG A 477 -31.30 -26.64 2.50
N GLN A 478 -31.23 -27.69 1.68
CA GLN A 478 -31.60 -27.57 0.26
C GLN A 478 -33.06 -27.16 0.02
N ILE A 479 -33.99 -27.53 0.90
CA ILE A 479 -35.41 -27.11 0.82
C ILE A 479 -35.52 -25.62 1.16
N ALA A 480 -34.91 -25.16 2.25
CA ALA A 480 -34.91 -23.75 2.65
C ALA A 480 -34.24 -22.85 1.58
N ASP A 481 -33.09 -23.26 1.04
CA ASP A 481 -32.42 -22.61 -0.10
C ASP A 481 -33.33 -22.50 -1.35
N THR A 482 -34.35 -23.36 -1.47
CA THR A 482 -35.30 -23.35 -2.61
C THR A 482 -36.53 -22.51 -2.32
N GLN A 483 -37.07 -22.59 -1.10
CA GLN A 483 -38.19 -21.77 -0.62
C GLN A 483 -37.82 -20.28 -0.68
N HIS A 484 -36.63 -19.93 -0.16
CA HIS A 484 -36.07 -18.57 -0.25
C HIS A 484 -35.98 -18.09 -1.71
N ALA A 485 -35.41 -18.93 -2.59
CA ALA A 485 -35.32 -18.66 -4.04
C ALA A 485 -36.66 -18.75 -4.82
N LEU A 486 -37.79 -18.92 -4.12
CA LEU A 486 -39.17 -18.80 -4.62
C LEU A 486 -39.95 -17.65 -3.96
N GLY A 487 -39.32 -16.88 -3.05
CA GLY A 487 -39.98 -15.83 -2.26
C GLY A 487 -40.79 -16.35 -1.07
N GLN A 488 -40.65 -17.63 -0.71
CA GLN A 488 -41.35 -18.29 0.41
C GLN A 488 -40.53 -18.11 1.70
N HIS A 489 -40.31 -16.86 2.11
CA HIS A 489 -39.32 -16.52 3.15
C HIS A 489 -39.69 -17.11 4.54
N ASP A 490 -40.96 -17.04 4.94
CA ASP A 490 -41.44 -17.64 6.22
C ASP A 490 -41.21 -19.16 6.26
N ASP A 491 -41.53 -19.86 5.17
CA ASP A 491 -41.33 -21.31 5.04
C ASP A 491 -39.84 -21.68 5.05
N ALA A 492 -38.98 -20.85 4.47
CA ALA A 492 -37.53 -21.03 4.48
C ALA A 492 -36.96 -20.86 5.91
N VAL A 493 -37.36 -19.80 6.63
CA VAL A 493 -36.99 -19.57 8.04
C VAL A 493 -37.45 -20.74 8.92
N ALA A 494 -38.70 -21.19 8.79
CA ALA A 494 -39.24 -22.32 9.54
C ALA A 494 -38.49 -23.63 9.22
N THR A 495 -38.12 -23.86 7.96
CA THR A 495 -37.37 -25.06 7.54
C THR A 495 -35.91 -25.02 8.01
N TYR A 496 -35.27 -23.86 8.02
CA TYR A 496 -33.91 -23.69 8.56
C TYR A 496 -33.88 -23.84 10.08
N GLN A 497 -34.88 -23.31 10.80
CA GLN A 497 -34.99 -23.49 12.25
C GLN A 497 -35.05 -24.98 12.63
N ARG A 498 -35.81 -25.80 11.89
CA ARG A 498 -35.83 -27.28 12.06
C ARG A 498 -34.45 -27.93 11.89
N TYR A 499 -33.61 -27.40 10.99
CA TYR A 499 -32.24 -27.86 10.79
C TYR A 499 -31.34 -27.47 11.97
N LEU A 500 -31.38 -26.21 12.39
CA LEU A 500 -30.58 -25.70 13.52
C LEU A 500 -30.92 -26.40 14.85
N ASP A 501 -32.21 -26.64 15.12
CA ASP A 501 -32.62 -27.34 16.33
C ASP A 501 -32.27 -28.82 16.32
N HIS A 502 -32.24 -29.47 15.15
CA HIS A 502 -31.67 -30.81 15.05
C HIS A 502 -30.17 -30.81 15.33
N GLN A 503 -29.39 -29.87 14.76
CA GLN A 503 -27.95 -29.76 15.06
C GLN A 503 -27.70 -29.60 16.57
N ARG A 504 -28.46 -28.70 17.23
CA ARG A 504 -28.45 -28.53 18.70
C ARG A 504 -28.78 -29.83 19.42
N SER A 505 -29.78 -30.59 18.96
CA SER A 505 -30.18 -31.88 19.58
C SER A 505 -29.10 -32.96 19.52
N GLN A 506 -28.22 -32.92 18.52
CA GLN A 506 -27.08 -33.85 18.38
C GLN A 506 -25.85 -33.39 19.19
N GLY A 507 -25.91 -32.22 19.85
CA GLY A 507 -24.76 -31.59 20.49
C GLY A 507 -23.79 -30.95 19.50
N ASN A 508 -24.17 -30.80 18.22
CA ASN A 508 -23.32 -30.19 17.21
C ASN A 508 -23.25 -28.68 17.42
N ALA A 509 -22.02 -28.15 17.36
CA ALA A 509 -21.78 -26.72 17.33
C ALA A 509 -22.40 -26.09 16.08
N ILE A 510 -23.22 -25.05 16.25
CA ILE A 510 -23.63 -24.20 15.14
C ILE A 510 -22.44 -23.31 14.74
N ASP A 511 -22.21 -23.21 13.43
CA ASP A 511 -21.15 -22.44 12.78
C ASP A 511 -21.64 -21.01 12.46
N SER A 512 -20.73 -20.03 12.44
CA SER A 512 -21.02 -18.63 12.07
C SER A 512 -21.75 -18.49 10.73
N TYR A 513 -21.42 -19.36 9.75
CA TYR A 513 -22.12 -19.42 8.46
C TYR A 513 -23.61 -19.76 8.61
N GLU A 514 -23.97 -20.62 9.56
CA GLU A 514 -25.35 -21.06 9.76
C GLU A 514 -26.21 -19.99 10.45
N TYR A 515 -25.63 -19.25 11.41
CA TYR A 515 -26.25 -18.04 11.97
C TYR A 515 -26.45 -16.95 10.90
N ARG A 516 -25.44 -16.77 10.03
CA ARG A 516 -25.49 -15.82 8.90
C ARG A 516 -26.61 -16.16 7.92
N GLN A 517 -26.72 -17.40 7.45
CA GLN A 517 -27.78 -17.79 6.53
C GLN A 517 -29.18 -17.63 7.15
N MET A 518 -29.32 -17.91 8.45
CA MET A 518 -30.58 -17.67 9.16
C MET A 518 -30.93 -16.17 9.18
N ALA A 519 -29.96 -15.29 9.45
CA ALA A 519 -30.14 -13.84 9.38
C ALA A 519 -30.48 -13.34 7.95
N GLU A 520 -29.95 -13.97 6.90
CA GLU A 520 -30.29 -13.65 5.50
C GLU A 520 -31.76 -14.01 5.21
N PHE A 521 -32.23 -15.19 5.61
CA PHE A 521 -33.62 -15.61 5.38
C PHE A 521 -34.64 -14.77 6.19
N ILE A 522 -34.30 -14.37 7.42
CA ILE A 522 -35.15 -13.52 8.26
C ILE A 522 -35.21 -12.07 7.73
N ALA A 523 -34.11 -11.55 7.18
CA ALA A 523 -34.07 -10.21 6.59
C ALA A 523 -35.04 -10.09 5.40
N ASP A 524 -35.04 -11.07 4.49
CA ASP A 524 -35.96 -11.08 3.34
C ASP A 524 -37.42 -11.38 3.75
N ALA A 525 -37.64 -12.06 4.88
CA ALA A 525 -38.95 -12.15 5.54
C ALA A 525 -39.43 -10.82 6.15
N ARG A 526 -38.60 -9.76 6.09
CA ARG A 526 -38.85 -8.38 6.55
C ARG A 526 -38.87 -8.18 8.07
N ASP A 527 -38.33 -9.12 8.85
CA ASP A 527 -38.02 -8.88 10.27
C ASP A 527 -36.54 -8.49 10.43
N ALA A 528 -36.23 -7.25 10.05
CA ALA A 528 -34.87 -6.73 10.11
C ALA A 528 -34.26 -6.74 11.53
N GLN A 529 -35.07 -6.70 12.58
CA GLN A 529 -34.59 -6.69 13.96
C GLN A 529 -34.27 -8.10 14.49
N ALA A 530 -35.07 -9.11 14.14
CA ALA A 530 -34.69 -10.49 14.37
C ALA A 530 -33.46 -10.87 13.53
N ALA A 531 -33.39 -10.44 12.25
CA ALA A 531 -32.24 -10.67 11.39
C ALA A 531 -30.93 -10.11 11.98
N LEU A 532 -30.95 -8.83 12.41
CA LEU A 532 -29.82 -8.18 13.08
C LEU A 532 -29.38 -8.95 14.33
N THR A 533 -30.32 -9.44 15.15
CA THR A 533 -30.02 -10.25 16.34
C THR A 533 -29.28 -11.55 15.97
N TRP A 534 -29.70 -12.24 14.90
CA TRP A 534 -29.02 -13.44 14.39
C TRP A 534 -27.65 -13.10 13.76
N ARG A 535 -27.47 -11.92 13.17
CA ARG A 535 -26.18 -11.50 12.58
C ARG A 535 -25.16 -11.03 13.61
N VAL A 536 -25.59 -10.49 14.76
CA VAL A 536 -24.72 -10.33 15.95
C VAL A 536 -24.17 -11.69 16.38
N GLN A 537 -25.03 -12.70 16.53
CA GLN A 537 -24.60 -14.04 16.92
C GLN A 537 -23.69 -14.70 15.87
N ALA A 538 -23.91 -14.43 14.57
CA ALA A 538 -23.01 -14.87 13.51
C ALA A 538 -21.60 -14.26 13.66
N TRP A 539 -21.52 -12.98 14.01
CA TRP A 539 -20.25 -12.28 14.24
C TRP A 539 -19.54 -12.76 15.51
N GLU A 540 -20.24 -12.86 16.65
CA GLU A 540 -19.70 -13.37 17.92
C GLU A 540 -19.10 -14.77 17.70
N ARG A 541 -19.86 -15.64 17.03
CA ARG A 541 -19.42 -16.99 16.70
C ARG A 541 -18.23 -17.01 15.74
N SER A 542 -18.17 -16.06 14.81
CA SER A 542 -17.04 -15.90 13.88
C SER A 542 -15.76 -15.41 14.57
N ASP A 543 -15.85 -14.58 15.60
CA ASP A 543 -14.70 -14.21 16.44
C ASP A 543 -14.19 -15.42 17.24
N GLU A 544 -15.08 -16.14 17.92
CA GLU A 544 -14.74 -17.39 18.61
C GLU A 544 -14.01 -18.38 17.69
N GLN A 545 -14.51 -18.59 16.47
CA GLN A 545 -13.99 -19.58 15.51
C GLN A 545 -12.74 -19.11 14.75
N HIS A 546 -12.70 -17.86 14.28
CA HIS A 546 -11.70 -17.37 13.31
C HIS A 546 -10.94 -16.11 13.77
N GLY A 547 -11.41 -15.43 14.81
CA GLY A 547 -10.80 -14.25 15.43
C GLY A 547 -11.20 -12.93 14.75
N ALA A 548 -11.40 -11.88 15.53
CA ALA A 548 -11.92 -10.58 15.09
C ALA A 548 -11.13 -9.94 13.92
N LEU A 549 -9.86 -10.31 13.75
CA LEU A 549 -9.00 -9.85 12.66
C LEU A 549 -9.17 -10.64 11.35
N SER A 550 -9.92 -11.75 11.32
CA SER A 550 -10.10 -12.58 10.13
C SER A 550 -10.83 -11.83 9.01
N ARG A 551 -10.83 -12.38 7.79
CA ARG A 551 -11.62 -11.78 6.69
C ARG A 551 -13.12 -11.95 6.98
N HIS A 552 -13.57 -13.19 7.14
CA HIS A 552 -14.98 -13.55 7.41
C HIS A 552 -15.60 -12.80 8.61
N THR A 553 -14.84 -12.60 9.69
CA THR A 553 -15.33 -11.87 10.88
C THR A 553 -15.43 -10.36 10.64
N ARG A 554 -14.65 -9.80 9.70
CA ARG A 554 -14.79 -8.41 9.23
C ARG A 554 -15.89 -8.27 8.18
N ASP A 555 -16.04 -9.25 7.30
CA ASP A 555 -17.13 -9.27 6.31
C ASP A 555 -18.50 -9.32 7.03
N LEU A 556 -18.62 -10.08 8.13
CA LEU A 556 -19.81 -10.07 9.00
C LEU A 556 -20.00 -8.76 9.79
N LEU A 557 -18.90 -8.11 10.20
CA LEU A 557 -18.94 -6.80 10.87
C LEU A 557 -19.44 -5.70 9.91
N ASP A 558 -19.11 -5.82 8.62
CA ASP A 558 -19.60 -4.94 7.56
C ASP A 558 -21.09 -5.12 7.27
N GLU A 559 -21.58 -6.36 7.30
CA GLU A 559 -23.00 -6.68 7.13
C GLU A 559 -23.82 -6.20 8.33
N LEU A 560 -23.32 -6.42 9.56
CA LEU A 560 -23.85 -5.78 10.78
C LEU A 560 -23.92 -4.26 10.67
N LEU A 561 -22.83 -3.64 10.21
CA LEU A 561 -22.74 -2.20 10.00
C LEU A 561 -23.70 -1.71 8.89
N ALA A 562 -24.13 -2.57 7.97
CA ALA A 562 -25.17 -2.27 6.99
C ALA A 562 -26.58 -2.39 7.59
N ASP A 563 -26.92 -3.53 8.21
CA ASP A 563 -28.21 -3.79 8.90
C ASP A 563 -28.57 -2.67 9.89
N VAL A 564 -27.59 -2.23 10.68
CA VAL A 564 -27.73 -1.19 11.70
C VAL A 564 -28.11 0.17 11.10
N ARG A 565 -27.79 0.45 9.82
CA ARG A 565 -28.20 1.68 9.13
C ARG A 565 -29.64 1.62 8.61
N GLU A 566 -30.14 0.41 8.34
CA GLU A 566 -31.51 0.21 7.87
C GLU A 566 -32.51 0.12 9.04
N THR A 567 -32.03 -0.31 10.21
CA THR A 567 -32.82 -0.40 11.46
C THR A 567 -32.63 0.79 12.40
N ASP A 568 -31.55 1.57 12.24
CA ASP A 568 -31.10 2.68 13.11
C ASP A 568 -30.71 2.25 14.56
N GLN A 569 -30.37 0.97 14.77
CA GLN A 569 -30.11 0.35 16.09
C GLN A 569 -28.61 0.28 16.42
N TRP A 570 -27.97 1.44 16.55
CA TRP A 570 -26.52 1.59 16.69
C TRP A 570 -25.93 0.96 17.95
N GLU A 571 -26.70 0.84 19.03
CA GLU A 571 -26.27 0.27 20.31
C GLU A 571 -25.84 -1.19 20.18
N LEU A 572 -26.47 -1.95 19.28
CA LEU A 572 -26.19 -3.38 19.07
C LEU A 572 -24.80 -3.62 18.42
N LEU A 573 -24.23 -2.59 17.77
CA LEU A 573 -22.89 -2.66 17.16
C LEU A 573 -21.77 -2.40 18.18
N GLN A 574 -22.07 -1.78 19.32
CA GLN A 574 -21.07 -1.33 20.29
C GLN A 574 -20.21 -2.46 20.88
N PRO A 575 -20.75 -3.62 21.30
CA PRO A 575 -19.92 -4.71 21.83
C PRO A 575 -18.91 -5.23 20.80
N ALA A 576 -19.35 -5.39 19.54
CA ALA A 576 -18.54 -5.91 18.45
C ALA A 576 -17.39 -4.97 18.08
N LEU A 577 -17.65 -3.66 17.89
CA LEU A 577 -16.60 -2.69 17.58
C LEU A 577 -15.63 -2.47 18.75
N VAL A 578 -16.12 -2.46 19.99
CA VAL A 578 -15.26 -2.34 21.18
C VAL A 578 -14.32 -3.55 21.30
N GLU A 579 -14.80 -4.78 21.08
CA GLU A 579 -13.95 -5.96 21.14
C GLU A 579 -13.01 -6.09 19.94
N HIS A 580 -13.46 -5.76 18.72
CA HIS A 580 -12.60 -5.68 17.54
C HIS A 580 -11.42 -4.71 17.73
N TYR A 581 -11.68 -3.52 18.29
CA TYR A 581 -10.63 -2.55 18.63
C TYR A 581 -9.69 -3.05 19.74
N LYS A 582 -10.21 -3.61 20.85
CA LYS A 582 -9.39 -4.18 21.94
C LYS A 582 -8.47 -5.28 21.41
N GLN A 583 -9.01 -6.22 20.63
CA GLN A 583 -8.23 -7.32 20.04
C GLN A 583 -7.17 -6.77 19.09
N SER A 584 -7.53 -5.86 18.18
CA SER A 584 -6.56 -5.19 17.28
C SER A 584 -5.42 -4.55 18.06
N LYS A 585 -5.73 -3.72 19.07
CA LYS A 585 -4.75 -3.03 19.92
C LYS A 585 -3.89 -3.98 20.76
N ARG A 586 -4.43 -5.13 21.19
CA ARG A 586 -3.71 -6.18 21.92
C ARG A 586 -2.79 -7.04 21.03
N LEU A 587 -3.20 -7.31 19.79
CA LEU A 587 -2.56 -8.29 18.90
C LEU A 587 -1.58 -7.65 17.90
N LEU A 588 -1.89 -6.43 17.45
CA LEU A 588 -1.13 -5.67 16.45
C LEU A 588 -0.42 -4.44 17.06
N GLY A 589 -0.84 -4.02 18.26
CA GLY A 589 -0.37 -2.81 18.92
C GLY A 589 -1.17 -1.55 18.55
N PRO A 590 -0.98 -0.44 19.29
CA PRO A 590 -1.73 0.80 19.07
C PRO A 590 -1.36 1.51 17.75
N HIS A 591 -0.08 1.51 17.34
CA HIS A 591 0.42 2.25 16.17
C HIS A 591 0.31 1.47 14.83
N HIS A 592 -0.57 0.47 14.76
CA HIS A 592 -0.80 -0.35 13.57
C HIS A 592 -2.01 0.18 12.78
N PRO A 593 -1.95 0.27 11.43
CA PRO A 593 -2.96 0.97 10.62
C PRO A 593 -4.35 0.30 10.58
N ASP A 594 -4.49 -0.94 11.03
CA ASP A 594 -5.80 -1.56 11.30
C ASP A 594 -6.34 -1.27 12.71
N THR A 595 -5.47 -1.08 13.71
CA THR A 595 -5.91 -0.60 15.04
C THR A 595 -6.42 0.84 14.94
N ALA A 596 -5.74 1.66 14.14
CA ALA A 596 -6.19 3.01 13.80
C ALA A 596 -7.57 2.99 13.12
N HIS A 597 -7.78 2.11 12.13
CA HIS A 597 -9.08 1.96 11.47
C HIS A 597 -10.19 1.50 12.43
N ALA A 598 -9.92 0.52 13.31
CA ALA A 598 -10.87 0.09 14.33
C ALA A 598 -11.22 1.23 15.31
N ALA A 599 -10.24 2.07 15.68
CA ALA A 599 -10.47 3.26 16.50
C ALA A 599 -11.36 4.30 15.77
N ALA A 600 -11.15 4.52 14.47
CA ALA A 600 -12.00 5.40 13.66
C ALA A 600 -13.45 4.88 13.53
N GLN A 601 -13.65 3.57 13.31
CA GLN A 601 -14.98 2.96 13.27
C GLN A 601 -15.71 3.09 14.61
N LEU A 602 -15.01 2.84 15.72
CA LEU A 602 -15.54 3.01 17.07
C LEU A 602 -15.85 4.48 17.40
N ALA A 603 -15.02 5.42 16.93
CA ALA A 603 -15.27 6.85 17.07
C ALA A 603 -16.53 7.32 16.31
N LEU A 604 -16.71 6.86 15.06
CA LEU A 604 -17.90 7.15 14.25
C LEU A 604 -19.17 6.53 14.86
N LEU A 605 -19.06 5.39 15.56
CA LEU A 605 -20.18 4.85 16.36
C LEU A 605 -20.49 5.75 17.57
N PHE A 606 -19.48 6.16 18.34
CA PHE A 606 -19.72 7.05 19.48
C PHE A 606 -20.33 8.40 19.06
N GLU A 607 -19.99 8.92 17.88
CA GLU A 607 -20.66 10.11 17.32
C GLU A 607 -22.17 9.87 17.09
N ARG A 608 -22.55 8.69 16.56
CA ARG A 608 -23.97 8.31 16.36
C ARG A 608 -24.73 8.14 17.67
N LEU A 609 -24.06 7.62 18.70
CA LEU A 609 -24.62 7.45 20.05
C LEU A 609 -24.66 8.76 20.88
N GLY A 610 -24.14 9.87 20.35
CA GLY A 610 -24.09 11.16 21.06
C GLY A 610 -22.91 11.32 22.05
N GLU A 611 -22.02 10.33 22.12
CA GLU A 611 -20.87 10.26 23.04
C GLU A 611 -19.66 11.04 22.48
N PHE A 612 -19.86 12.34 22.22
CA PHE A 612 -18.96 13.16 21.40
C PHE A 612 -17.50 13.24 21.91
N GLU A 613 -17.27 13.25 23.23
CA GLU A 613 -15.91 13.24 23.80
C GLU A 613 -15.20 11.90 23.57
N LEU A 614 -15.92 10.77 23.57
CA LEU A 614 -15.37 9.45 23.22
C LEU A 614 -15.12 9.34 21.71
N ALA A 615 -16.01 9.91 20.88
CA ALA A 615 -15.81 10.01 19.44
C ALA A 615 -14.53 10.77 19.09
N LEU A 616 -14.38 12.00 19.59
CA LEU A 616 -13.20 12.83 19.36
C LEU A 616 -11.91 12.18 19.90
N SER A 617 -11.97 11.52 21.06
CA SER A 617 -10.80 10.84 21.64
C SER A 617 -10.38 9.60 20.84
N GLY A 618 -11.33 8.79 20.36
CA GLY A 618 -11.05 7.65 19.49
C GLY A 618 -10.52 8.05 18.11
N MET A 619 -11.04 9.17 17.58
CA MET A 619 -10.54 9.73 16.32
C MET A 619 -9.12 10.30 16.46
N ASP A 620 -8.79 10.94 17.59
CA ASP A 620 -7.43 11.42 17.86
C ASP A 620 -6.40 10.26 17.96
N GLU A 621 -6.76 9.15 18.63
CA GLU A 621 -5.91 7.94 18.62
C GLU A 621 -5.73 7.38 17.20
N SER A 622 -6.80 7.33 16.40
CA SER A 622 -6.74 6.92 14.99
C SER A 622 -5.78 7.80 14.18
N GLN A 623 -5.94 9.13 14.21
CA GLN A 623 -5.11 10.04 13.41
C GLN A 623 -3.63 9.97 13.81
N ARG A 624 -3.32 9.80 15.11
CA ARG A 624 -1.93 9.56 15.58
C ARG A 624 -1.37 8.25 15.04
N ALA A 625 -2.09 7.14 15.21
CA ALA A 625 -1.64 5.83 14.75
C ALA A 625 -1.49 5.76 13.21
N PHE A 626 -2.36 6.43 12.45
CA PHE A 626 -2.18 6.62 11.01
C PHE A 626 -0.95 7.47 10.70
N ARG A 627 -0.74 8.62 11.36
CA ARG A 627 0.44 9.47 11.16
C ARG A 627 1.75 8.72 11.45
N ASP A 628 1.78 7.87 12.47
CA ASP A 628 2.93 7.03 12.80
C ASP A 628 3.23 5.98 11.72
N HIS A 629 2.21 5.34 11.13
CA HIS A 629 2.40 4.40 10.01
C HIS A 629 2.80 5.12 8.72
N VAL A 630 2.17 6.26 8.41
CA VAL A 630 2.53 7.14 7.28
C VAL A 630 4.00 7.55 7.35
N ALA A 631 4.49 7.97 8.52
CA ALA A 631 5.88 8.38 8.71
C ALA A 631 6.90 7.23 8.60
N ARG A 632 6.50 5.99 8.87
CA ARG A 632 7.35 4.79 8.65
C ARG A 632 7.34 4.32 7.19
N THR A 633 6.20 4.44 6.50
CA THR A 633 5.97 3.78 5.21
C THR A 633 6.40 4.64 4.03
N LEU A 634 5.98 5.92 3.98
CA LEU A 634 6.28 6.82 2.84
C LEU A 634 7.75 6.85 2.40
N PRO A 635 8.75 6.92 3.31
CA PRO A 635 10.14 7.12 2.88
C PRO A 635 10.77 5.90 2.20
N LEU A 636 10.12 4.73 2.31
CA LEU A 636 10.51 3.47 1.68
C LEU A 636 9.98 3.36 0.24
N LEU A 637 9.01 4.20 -0.13
CA LEU A 637 8.29 4.22 -1.40
C LEU A 637 8.90 5.24 -2.39
N SER A 638 8.82 4.95 -3.69
CA SER A 638 9.01 5.97 -4.75
C SER A 638 7.98 7.11 -4.63
N GLU A 639 8.20 8.23 -5.31
CA GLU A 639 7.26 9.37 -5.24
C GLU A 639 5.87 9.04 -5.83
N THR A 640 5.81 8.17 -6.84
CA THR A 640 4.54 7.66 -7.38
C THR A 640 3.82 6.76 -6.36
N GLU A 641 4.53 5.81 -5.75
CA GLU A 641 3.98 4.96 -4.67
C GLU A 641 3.55 5.79 -3.45
N GLN A 642 4.28 6.86 -3.08
CA GLN A 642 3.92 7.76 -1.98
C GLN A 642 2.62 8.53 -2.25
N ALA A 643 2.53 9.18 -3.41
CA ALA A 643 1.34 9.93 -3.80
C ALA A 643 0.11 9.03 -3.86
N GLU A 644 0.27 7.81 -4.39
CA GLU A 644 -0.82 6.84 -4.40
C GLU A 644 -1.14 6.28 -3.00
N PHE A 645 -0.14 5.96 -2.16
CA PHE A 645 -0.37 5.52 -0.78
C PHE A 645 -1.13 6.58 0.03
N LEU A 646 -0.87 7.87 -0.19
CA LEU A 646 -1.62 8.95 0.48
C LEU A 646 -3.04 9.06 -0.05
N ARG A 647 -3.21 9.08 -1.38
CA ARG A 647 -4.54 9.07 -2.04
C ARG A 647 -5.40 7.89 -1.60
N GLN A 648 -4.78 6.71 -1.48
CA GLN A 648 -5.47 5.48 -1.16
C GLN A 648 -5.67 5.26 0.35
N ARG A 649 -4.58 5.27 1.14
CA ARG A 649 -4.61 4.80 2.53
C ARG A 649 -4.85 5.90 3.55
N PHE A 650 -4.49 7.15 3.25
CA PHE A 650 -4.48 8.25 4.21
C PHE A 650 -5.64 9.25 4.02
N GLN A 651 -5.80 9.82 2.82
CA GLN A 651 -6.79 10.85 2.52
C GLN A 651 -8.23 10.49 2.97
N PRO A 652 -8.75 9.26 2.74
CA PRO A 652 -10.10 8.91 3.20
C PRO A 652 -10.26 8.99 4.72
N ALA A 653 -9.31 8.42 5.48
CA ALA A 653 -9.35 8.41 6.95
C ALA A 653 -9.09 9.80 7.56
N PHE A 654 -8.38 10.67 6.84
CA PHE A 654 -8.20 12.07 7.21
C PHE A 654 -9.48 12.89 6.94
N HIS A 655 -10.14 12.69 5.79
CA HIS A 655 -11.41 13.37 5.45
C HIS A 655 -12.53 12.99 6.41
N ASP A 656 -12.67 11.71 6.75
CA ASP A 656 -13.65 11.21 7.74
C ASP A 656 -13.52 11.95 9.10
N ALA A 657 -12.28 12.26 9.51
CA ALA A 657 -11.99 12.97 10.75
C ALA A 657 -12.27 14.48 10.65
N LEU A 658 -11.93 15.13 9.55
CA LEU A 658 -12.25 16.55 9.34
C LEU A 658 -13.77 16.78 9.24
N GLU A 659 -14.52 15.86 8.62
CA GLU A 659 -15.97 15.97 8.59
C GLU A 659 -16.60 15.76 9.99
N MET A 660 -16.10 14.80 10.78
CA MET A 660 -16.48 14.67 12.20
C MET A 660 -16.20 15.97 12.97
N ALA A 661 -15.03 16.58 12.79
CA ALA A 661 -14.70 17.85 13.45
C ALA A 661 -15.62 19.00 13.03
N ALA A 662 -16.00 19.07 11.75
CA ALA A 662 -16.94 20.07 11.25
C ALA A 662 -18.36 19.88 11.79
N ARG A 663 -18.86 18.62 11.87
CA ARG A 663 -20.15 18.29 12.47
C ARG A 663 -20.17 18.57 13.98
N LEU A 664 -19.06 18.29 14.68
CA LEU A 664 -18.90 18.51 16.11
C LEU A 664 -18.29 19.88 16.48
N LYS A 665 -18.26 20.87 15.58
CA LYS A 665 -17.54 22.14 15.80
C LYS A 665 -18.03 22.98 17.00
N SER A 666 -19.21 22.66 17.55
CA SER A 666 -19.77 23.25 18.76
C SER A 666 -19.22 22.64 20.06
N VAL A 667 -18.56 21.48 20.00
CA VAL A 667 -17.83 20.86 21.11
C VAL A 667 -16.46 21.53 21.20
N PRO A 668 -16.10 22.22 22.30
CA PRO A 668 -14.88 23.04 22.36
C PRO A 668 -13.59 22.28 21.99
N ARG A 669 -13.53 21.00 22.36
CA ARG A 669 -12.39 20.13 22.12
C ARG A 669 -12.23 19.68 20.66
N ALA A 670 -13.29 19.76 19.85
CA ALA A 670 -13.24 19.38 18.44
C ALA A 670 -12.27 20.26 17.65
N ALA A 671 -12.34 21.58 17.84
CA ALA A 671 -11.48 22.54 17.16
C ALA A 671 -9.99 22.39 17.54
N GLU A 672 -9.69 22.08 18.81
CA GLU A 672 -8.32 21.86 19.31
C GLU A 672 -7.70 20.58 18.75
N LEU A 673 -8.40 19.44 18.85
CA LEU A 673 -7.89 18.16 18.35
C LEU A 673 -7.73 18.19 16.83
N SER A 674 -8.72 18.67 16.10
CA SER A 674 -8.69 18.71 14.63
C SER A 674 -7.68 19.72 14.06
N ALA A 675 -7.39 20.82 14.74
CA ALA A 675 -6.23 21.66 14.40
C ALA A 675 -4.93 20.84 14.49
N GLY A 676 -4.77 20.02 15.53
CA GLY A 676 -3.67 19.06 15.66
C GLY A 676 -3.64 18.01 14.53
N TRP A 677 -4.80 17.55 14.06
CA TRP A 677 -4.92 16.59 12.96
C TRP A 677 -4.48 17.19 11.62
N VAL A 678 -5.03 18.35 11.23
CA VAL A 678 -4.65 19.05 9.97
C VAL A 678 -3.16 19.39 9.96
N LEU A 679 -2.68 19.97 11.06
CA LEU A 679 -1.30 20.38 11.21
C LEU A 679 -0.31 19.20 11.12
N ASN A 680 -0.74 17.98 11.49
CA ASN A 680 0.11 16.78 11.37
C ASN A 680 -0.04 16.02 10.06
N ALA A 681 -1.20 16.10 9.42
CA ALA A 681 -1.46 15.56 8.09
C ALA A 681 -0.68 16.31 7.00
N LYS A 682 -0.75 17.65 6.99
CA LYS A 682 -0.31 18.49 5.87
C LYS A 682 1.13 18.25 5.38
N GLY A 683 1.27 17.88 4.12
CA GLY A 683 2.57 17.69 3.45
C GLY A 683 3.30 16.46 3.98
N ALA A 684 2.63 15.32 4.02
CA ALA A 684 3.21 14.09 4.52
C ALA A 684 4.24 13.49 3.55
N SER A 685 3.98 13.50 2.23
CA SER A 685 4.96 13.04 1.22
C SER A 685 6.15 13.98 1.17
N THR A 686 5.89 15.27 1.02
CA THR A 686 6.94 16.27 0.83
C THR A 686 7.90 16.31 2.02
N ARG A 687 7.37 16.17 3.25
CA ARG A 687 8.23 15.96 4.42
C ARG A 687 8.98 14.62 4.39
N ALA A 688 8.35 13.50 4.04
CA ALA A 688 9.04 12.21 3.98
C ALA A 688 10.26 12.25 3.04
N LEU A 689 10.12 12.92 1.89
CA LEU A 689 11.20 13.19 0.94
C LEU A 689 12.30 14.08 1.54
N ALA A 690 11.93 15.19 2.17
CA ALA A 690 12.89 16.10 2.79
C ALA A 690 13.70 15.46 3.93
N GLU A 691 13.06 14.66 4.80
CA GLU A 691 13.77 13.94 5.86
C GLU A 691 14.67 12.83 5.27
N ARG A 692 14.24 12.16 4.19
CA ARG A 692 15.06 11.18 3.45
C ARG A 692 16.32 11.87 2.90
N HIS A 693 16.19 13.02 2.24
CA HIS A 693 17.34 13.74 1.68
C HIS A 693 18.27 14.30 2.77
N ARG A 694 17.73 14.79 3.90
CA ARG A 694 18.57 15.21 5.06
C ARG A 694 19.39 14.05 5.62
N MET A 695 18.85 12.84 5.64
CA MET A 695 19.58 11.66 6.12
C MET A 695 20.61 11.14 5.11
N THR A 696 20.35 11.16 3.80
CA THR A 696 21.39 10.83 2.79
C THR A 696 22.50 11.88 2.78
N ALA A 697 22.17 13.16 2.90
CA ALA A 697 23.13 14.26 2.98
C ALA A 697 23.88 14.37 4.34
N SER A 698 23.61 13.48 5.30
CA SER A 698 24.31 13.45 6.61
C SER A 698 24.86 12.07 7.01
N THR A 699 24.54 11.00 6.27
CA THR A 699 25.10 9.67 6.51
C THR A 699 26.61 9.63 6.26
N ARG A 700 27.27 8.67 6.93
CA ARG A 700 28.66 8.28 6.66
C ARG A 700 28.77 6.88 6.06
N ASP A 701 27.63 6.22 5.83
CA ASP A 701 27.57 4.90 5.20
C ASP A 701 27.75 5.03 3.67
N PRO A 702 28.79 4.42 3.08
CA PRO A 702 29.05 4.54 1.64
C PRO A 702 27.95 3.91 0.77
N GLU A 703 27.29 2.85 1.22
CA GLU A 703 26.26 2.16 0.43
C GLU A 703 24.96 2.96 0.45
N VAL A 704 24.54 3.50 1.61
CA VAL A 704 23.39 4.41 1.71
C VAL A 704 23.56 5.64 0.81
N ARG A 705 24.79 6.19 0.77
CA ARG A 705 25.13 7.31 -0.12
C ARG A 705 25.06 6.90 -1.61
N LYS A 706 25.68 5.77 -1.98
CA LYS A 706 25.67 5.23 -3.35
C LYS A 706 24.27 4.93 -3.86
N THR A 707 23.39 4.35 -3.04
CA THR A 707 21.98 4.12 -3.41
C THR A 707 21.25 5.46 -3.60
N ALA A 708 21.54 6.50 -2.81
CA ALA A 708 20.97 7.83 -3.02
C ALA A 708 21.46 8.48 -4.33
N GLU A 709 22.75 8.36 -4.64
CA GLU A 709 23.33 8.83 -5.91
C GLU A 709 22.69 8.10 -7.11
N GLN A 710 22.42 6.80 -7.00
CA GLN A 710 21.68 6.03 -8.02
C GLN A 710 20.19 6.44 -8.15
N ILE A 711 19.53 6.83 -7.06
CA ILE A 711 18.15 7.34 -7.10
C ILE A 711 18.10 8.67 -7.86
N ALA A 712 19.07 9.57 -7.63
CA ALA A 712 19.17 10.84 -8.35
C ALA A 712 19.40 10.62 -9.86
N GLU A 713 20.30 9.71 -10.24
CA GLU A 713 20.55 9.35 -11.66
C GLU A 713 19.29 8.82 -12.35
N VAL A 714 18.54 7.92 -11.71
CA VAL A 714 17.27 7.38 -12.25
C VAL A 714 16.20 8.48 -12.34
N ARG A 715 16.22 9.48 -11.45
CA ARG A 715 15.29 10.63 -11.48
C ARG A 715 15.58 11.58 -12.63
N GLU A 716 16.85 11.91 -12.90
CA GLU A 716 17.27 12.69 -14.08
C GLU A 716 16.77 12.03 -15.38
N GLN A 717 16.86 10.69 -15.46
CA GLN A 717 16.36 9.90 -16.59
C GLN A 717 14.81 9.88 -16.66
N ILE A 718 14.10 9.82 -15.53
CA ILE A 718 12.62 9.92 -15.50
C ILE A 718 12.14 11.32 -15.89
N SER A 719 12.81 12.38 -15.41
CA SER A 719 12.47 13.78 -15.71
C SER A 719 12.67 14.10 -17.19
N SER A 720 13.84 13.83 -17.76
CA SER A 720 14.14 14.11 -19.17
C SER A 720 13.21 13.35 -20.13
N LEU A 721 12.94 12.06 -19.90
CA LEU A 721 11.96 11.31 -20.69
C LEU A 721 10.51 11.78 -20.45
N THR A 722 10.18 12.24 -19.24
CA THR A 722 8.88 12.86 -18.92
C THR A 722 8.67 14.16 -19.71
N LEU A 723 9.67 15.06 -19.72
CA LEU A 723 9.65 16.30 -20.48
C LEU A 723 9.56 16.04 -22.00
N SER A 724 10.28 15.02 -22.51
CA SER A 724 10.12 14.54 -23.89
C SER A 724 8.69 14.08 -24.21
N ALA A 725 8.01 13.43 -23.27
CA ALA A 725 6.61 13.00 -23.40
C ALA A 725 5.60 14.15 -23.27
N LEU A 726 6.02 15.34 -22.78
CA LEU A 726 5.13 16.50 -22.78
C LEU A 726 4.89 17.04 -24.20
N GLN A 727 5.94 17.08 -25.01
CA GLN A 727 5.96 17.73 -26.34
C GLN A 727 5.28 16.93 -27.47
N ASN A 728 4.94 15.65 -27.25
CA ASN A 728 4.27 14.79 -28.24
C ASN A 728 2.89 14.29 -27.73
N PRO A 729 1.85 15.16 -27.68
CA PRO A 729 0.54 14.79 -27.13
C PRO A 729 -0.26 13.86 -28.06
N THR A 730 -0.16 12.55 -27.86
CA THR A 730 -1.00 11.56 -28.56
C THR A 730 -2.45 11.59 -28.07
N ASN A 731 -3.37 12.09 -28.91
CA ASN A 731 -4.81 12.13 -28.63
C ASN A 731 -5.47 10.74 -28.52
N GLY A 732 -5.46 10.15 -27.32
CA GLY A 732 -6.42 9.11 -26.88
C GLY A 732 -6.42 7.76 -27.61
N LEU A 733 -5.49 7.52 -28.54
CA LEU A 733 -5.30 6.23 -29.20
C LEU A 733 -4.29 5.37 -28.41
N LYS A 734 -4.42 4.04 -28.48
CA LYS A 734 -3.41 3.14 -27.92
C LYS A 734 -2.03 3.47 -28.51
N PRO A 735 -0.98 3.66 -27.69
CA PRO A 735 0.35 4.00 -28.20
C PRO A 735 0.87 2.87 -29.10
N THR A 736 1.41 3.24 -30.26
CA THR A 736 2.05 2.31 -31.21
C THR A 736 3.38 2.90 -31.67
N GLY A 737 4.37 2.02 -31.89
CA GLY A 737 5.76 2.46 -32.15
C GLY A 737 6.38 3.17 -30.93
N ALA A 738 7.15 4.23 -31.20
CA ALA A 738 8.05 4.88 -30.23
C ALA A 738 7.38 5.33 -28.92
N VAL A 739 6.09 5.66 -28.90
CA VAL A 739 5.39 6.07 -27.65
C VAL A 739 5.18 4.88 -26.71
N ALA A 740 4.99 3.66 -27.23
CA ALA A 740 4.94 2.46 -26.40
C ALA A 740 6.34 2.10 -25.86
N GLU A 741 7.38 2.33 -26.65
CA GLU A 741 8.78 2.12 -26.24
C GLU A 741 9.21 3.13 -25.16
N LEU A 742 8.85 4.41 -25.31
CA LEU A 742 9.04 5.46 -24.31
C LEU A 742 8.30 5.15 -22.99
N ASN A 743 7.05 4.68 -23.08
CA ASN A 743 6.28 4.28 -21.90
C ASN A 743 6.93 3.07 -21.19
N ASN A 744 7.38 2.05 -21.93
CA ASN A 744 8.12 0.92 -21.34
C ASN A 744 9.44 1.36 -20.68
N GLN A 745 10.16 2.33 -21.26
CA GLN A 745 11.38 2.90 -20.66
C GLN A 745 11.06 3.64 -19.35
N LEU A 746 10.03 4.51 -19.35
CA LEU A 746 9.55 5.20 -18.15
C LEU A 746 9.10 4.22 -17.06
N GLU A 747 8.39 3.14 -17.42
CA GLU A 747 7.97 2.10 -16.49
C GLU A 747 9.17 1.31 -15.92
N THR A 748 10.14 0.96 -16.76
CA THR A 748 11.38 0.30 -16.33
C THR A 748 12.16 1.16 -15.32
N LEU A 749 12.28 2.47 -15.59
CA LEU A 749 12.96 3.41 -14.69
C LEU A 749 12.20 3.62 -13.38
N ARG A 750 10.86 3.77 -13.43
CA ARG A 750 10.01 3.83 -12.23
C ARG A 750 10.18 2.58 -11.37
N ASN A 751 10.20 1.40 -11.99
CA ASN A 751 10.42 0.14 -11.28
C ASN A 751 11.81 0.07 -10.61
N ARG A 752 12.85 0.65 -11.22
CA ARG A 752 14.17 0.79 -10.58
C ARG A 752 14.20 1.88 -9.50
N GLU A 753 13.47 2.99 -9.66
CA GLU A 753 13.33 4.02 -8.62
C GLU A 753 12.63 3.45 -7.37
N SER A 754 11.62 2.60 -7.55
CA SER A 754 10.99 1.82 -6.48
C SER A 754 11.98 0.85 -5.83
N GLU A 755 12.66 -0.01 -6.60
CA GLU A 755 13.64 -0.97 -6.05
C GLU A 755 14.72 -0.25 -5.23
N LEU A 756 15.28 0.85 -5.75
CA LEU A 756 16.28 1.66 -5.06
C LEU A 756 15.71 2.44 -3.86
N SER A 757 14.49 2.99 -3.93
CA SER A 757 13.85 3.66 -2.79
C SER A 757 13.57 2.68 -1.65
N TRP A 758 13.12 1.47 -1.97
CA TRP A 758 12.98 0.38 -1.01
C TRP A 758 14.34 -0.05 -0.43
N GLN A 759 15.43 -0.06 -1.22
CA GLN A 759 16.79 -0.32 -0.73
C GLN A 759 17.33 0.81 0.17
N LEU A 760 17.05 2.08 -0.13
CA LEU A 760 17.45 3.20 0.72
C LEU A 760 16.67 3.18 2.04
N GLY A 761 15.37 2.85 1.97
CA GLY A 761 14.53 2.56 3.12
C GLY A 761 15.04 1.39 3.95
N SER A 762 15.49 0.31 3.30
CA SER A 762 16.00 -0.91 3.95
C SER A 762 17.35 -0.73 4.65
N THR A 763 18.15 0.26 4.26
CA THR A 763 19.52 0.45 4.73
C THR A 763 19.65 1.57 5.78
N GLY A 764 18.91 2.68 5.66
CA GLY A 764 18.98 3.80 6.60
C GLY A 764 17.84 3.95 7.61
N TRP A 765 16.59 3.64 7.24
CA TRP A 765 15.42 4.37 7.78
C TRP A 765 14.84 3.93 9.15
N THR A 766 15.48 3.01 9.86
CA THR A 766 14.91 2.45 11.12
C THR A 766 14.97 3.35 12.36
N GLU A 767 15.49 4.57 12.25
CA GLU A 767 15.55 5.53 13.36
C GLU A 767 14.78 6.82 13.08
N LEU A 768 13.44 6.76 13.17
CA LEU A 768 12.62 7.93 13.47
C LEU A 768 12.96 8.39 14.91
N ARG A 769 14.02 9.21 15.05
CA ARG A 769 14.58 9.64 16.35
C ARG A 769 13.63 10.51 17.18
N HIS A 770 12.54 11.00 16.58
CA HIS A 770 11.50 11.81 17.22
C HIS A 770 10.11 11.34 16.76
N SER A 771 9.09 11.64 17.57
CA SER A 771 7.69 11.40 17.16
C SER A 771 7.38 12.20 15.88
N PRO A 772 6.68 11.61 14.89
CA PRO A 772 6.23 12.32 13.70
C PRO A 772 5.02 13.23 13.96
N TRP A 773 4.57 13.31 15.22
CA TRP A 773 3.51 14.19 15.70
C TRP A 773 4.06 15.45 16.37
N SER A 774 3.76 16.60 15.80
CA SER A 774 3.98 17.92 16.38
C SER A 774 2.83 18.31 17.30
N ASP A 775 3.14 18.77 18.51
CA ASP A 775 2.11 19.22 19.46
C ASP A 775 1.61 20.64 19.14
N LEU A 776 0.29 20.85 19.22
CA LEU A 776 -0.34 22.13 18.86
C LEU A 776 0.02 23.25 19.85
N SER A 777 0.18 22.94 21.14
CA SER A 777 0.63 23.92 22.15
C SER A 777 2.01 24.44 21.79
N SER A 778 2.91 23.55 21.37
CA SER A 778 4.24 23.92 20.90
C SER A 778 4.19 24.81 19.65
N VAL A 779 3.23 24.63 18.74
CA VAL A 779 3.05 25.55 17.59
C VAL A 779 2.59 26.92 18.09
N ARG A 780 1.59 26.96 18.97
CA ARG A 780 1.02 28.22 19.52
C ARG A 780 2.04 29.04 20.32
N GLU A 781 3.05 28.40 20.92
CA GLU A 781 4.19 29.07 21.57
C GLU A 781 5.13 29.82 20.60
N ARG A 782 5.07 29.56 19.28
CA ARG A 782 5.89 30.23 18.25
C ARG A 782 5.09 31.15 17.32
N ILE A 783 3.78 31.28 17.53
CA ILE A 783 2.99 32.32 16.85
C ILE A 783 3.30 33.67 17.53
N PRO A 784 3.68 34.72 16.79
CA PRO A 784 3.91 36.05 17.37
C PRO A 784 2.67 36.60 18.09
N ASP A 785 2.90 37.36 19.15
CA ASP A 785 1.85 37.88 20.05
C ASP A 785 0.89 38.89 19.37
N ASP A 786 1.25 39.37 18.18
CA ASP A 786 0.45 40.24 17.29
C ASP A 786 -0.02 39.53 16.00
N ALA A 787 0.01 38.19 15.98
CA ALA A 787 -0.34 37.35 14.85
C ALA A 787 -1.44 36.32 15.15
N VAL A 788 -2.08 35.82 14.09
CA VAL A 788 -2.99 34.68 14.14
C VAL A 788 -2.63 33.68 13.03
N LEU A 789 -2.67 32.38 13.34
CA LEU A 789 -2.52 31.31 12.36
C LEU A 789 -3.89 30.92 11.82
N LEU A 790 -4.04 30.98 10.49
CA LEU A 790 -5.18 30.52 9.71
C LEU A 790 -4.75 29.24 8.98
N GLU A 791 -4.93 28.10 9.65
CA GLU A 791 -4.61 26.77 9.12
C GLU A 791 -5.84 26.26 8.35
N CYS A 792 -5.78 26.16 7.03
CA CYS A 792 -6.94 25.82 6.18
C CYS A 792 -6.87 24.37 5.68
N ALA A 793 -8.02 23.70 5.49
CA ALA A 793 -8.11 22.40 4.82
C ALA A 793 -9.30 22.32 3.85
N VAL A 794 -9.22 21.43 2.85
CA VAL A 794 -10.35 21.09 1.97
C VAL A 794 -10.60 19.60 2.02
N ALA A 795 -11.79 19.17 2.49
CA ALA A 795 -12.15 17.77 2.69
C ALA A 795 -13.42 17.39 1.93
N GLY A 796 -13.55 16.14 1.50
CA GLY A 796 -14.77 15.59 0.89
C GLY A 796 -15.79 15.16 1.94
N VAL A 797 -17.06 15.55 1.79
CA VAL A 797 -18.17 15.07 2.63
C VAL A 797 -18.50 13.63 2.25
N ARG A 798 -18.07 12.68 3.08
CA ARG A 798 -18.40 11.26 2.97
C ARG A 798 -19.68 11.00 3.73
N THR A 799 -20.80 11.33 3.07
CA THR A 799 -22.20 11.31 3.58
C THR A 799 -22.68 10.00 4.25
N LYS A 800 -21.89 8.93 4.27
CA LYS A 800 -22.18 7.67 4.94
C LYS A 800 -20.89 7.10 5.56
N LEU A 801 -21.02 6.38 6.68
CA LEU A 801 -20.06 5.32 6.97
C LEU A 801 -20.06 4.34 5.77
N ASP A 802 -18.96 3.67 5.47
CA ASP A 802 -18.88 2.67 4.41
C ASP A 802 -18.47 1.29 4.96
N SER A 803 -18.83 0.23 4.27
CA SER A 803 -18.38 -1.14 4.59
C SER A 803 -17.03 -1.45 3.93
N SER A 804 -16.19 -2.24 4.61
CA SER A 804 -14.83 -2.64 4.26
C SER A 804 -14.71 -3.51 3.00
N ILE A 805 -15.83 -3.90 2.37
CA ILE A 805 -15.89 -4.32 0.95
C ILE A 805 -15.12 -3.32 0.06
N THR A 806 -15.06 -2.04 0.47
CA THR A 806 -14.32 -0.99 -0.22
C THR A 806 -12.78 -1.05 -0.12
N ARG A 807 -12.16 -2.08 0.48
CA ARG A 807 -10.69 -2.27 0.40
C ARG A 807 -10.14 -2.40 -1.04
N GLU A 808 -10.97 -2.80 -1.99
CA GLU A 808 -10.64 -2.82 -3.43
C GLU A 808 -11.26 -1.64 -4.21
N LEU A 809 -12.08 -0.79 -3.57
CA LEU A 809 -12.73 0.40 -4.15
C LEU A 809 -12.18 1.73 -3.59
N ILE A 810 -10.99 1.68 -3.01
CA ILE A 810 -10.15 2.83 -2.66
C ILE A 810 -9.79 3.70 -3.90
N SER A 811 -10.07 3.20 -5.11
CA SER A 811 -10.02 3.94 -6.37
C SER A 811 -11.00 5.12 -6.47
N ILE A 812 -12.08 5.16 -5.69
CA ILE A 812 -13.01 6.30 -5.68
C ILE A 812 -12.43 7.44 -4.83
N ALA A 813 -11.50 8.21 -5.42
CA ALA A 813 -11.18 9.54 -4.93
C ALA A 813 -12.47 10.38 -4.87
N PRO A 814 -12.68 11.20 -3.82
CA PRO A 814 -13.89 11.99 -3.69
C PRO A 814 -14.03 12.93 -4.89
N THR A 815 -15.08 12.73 -5.70
CA THR A 815 -15.42 13.67 -6.78
C THR A 815 -15.63 15.05 -6.18
N HIS A 816 -15.12 16.13 -6.80
CA HIS A 816 -15.13 17.48 -6.20
C HIS A 816 -16.50 18.01 -5.73
N ARG A 817 -17.61 17.43 -6.21
CA ARG A 817 -18.97 17.66 -5.70
C ARG A 817 -19.06 17.27 -4.21
N GLY A 818 -19.37 18.25 -3.36
CA GLY A 818 -19.51 18.02 -1.92
C GLY A 818 -18.20 18.04 -1.15
N MET A 819 -17.14 18.67 -1.67
CA MET A 819 -16.04 19.11 -0.81
C MET A 819 -16.43 20.36 0.00
N GLN A 820 -15.84 20.52 1.18
CA GLN A 820 -15.98 21.68 2.06
C GLN A 820 -14.62 22.34 2.30
N ALA A 821 -14.61 23.67 2.45
CA ALA A 821 -13.43 24.43 2.86
C ALA A 821 -13.56 24.82 4.34
N MET A 822 -12.51 24.55 5.11
CA MET A 822 -12.46 24.72 6.57
C MET A 822 -11.23 25.55 6.96
N VAL A 823 -11.36 26.39 7.99
CA VAL A 823 -10.29 27.23 8.54
C VAL A 823 -10.25 27.08 10.05
N TRP A 824 -9.10 26.68 10.57
CA TRP A 824 -8.79 26.70 11.99
C TRP A 824 -8.12 28.03 12.32
N VAL A 825 -8.79 28.84 13.13
CA VAL A 825 -8.28 30.09 13.67
C VAL A 825 -7.54 29.77 14.97
N ILE A 826 -6.22 29.82 14.92
CA ILE A 826 -5.31 29.39 15.98
C ILE A 826 -4.55 30.63 16.49
N PRO A 827 -5.00 31.25 17.61
CA PRO A 827 -4.27 32.35 18.24
C PRO A 827 -3.09 31.82 19.07
N PRO A 828 -2.08 32.66 19.39
CA PRO A 828 -1.00 32.31 20.30
C PRO A 828 -1.50 31.89 21.70
N VAL A 829 -0.61 31.30 22.51
CA VAL A 829 -0.95 30.82 23.87
C VAL A 829 -1.48 31.97 24.73
N GLY A 830 -2.62 31.75 25.40
CA GLY A 830 -3.25 32.76 26.27
C GLY A 830 -3.94 33.93 25.54
N ARG A 831 -3.86 34.02 24.21
CA ARG A 831 -4.46 35.10 23.40
C ARG A 831 -5.83 34.74 22.78
N GLY A 832 -6.37 33.57 23.09
CA GLY A 832 -7.72 33.15 22.69
C GLY A 832 -7.90 31.63 22.68
N GLU A 833 -9.12 31.21 22.39
CA GLU A 833 -9.49 29.82 22.09
C GLU A 833 -9.26 29.51 20.61
N ILE A 834 -9.05 28.23 20.28
CA ILE A 834 -8.97 27.76 18.89
C ILE A 834 -10.39 27.62 18.35
N ARG A 835 -10.66 28.09 17.13
CA ARG A 835 -11.97 27.95 16.47
C ARG A 835 -11.85 27.24 15.13
N LEU A 836 -12.86 26.46 14.78
CA LEU A 836 -13.01 25.81 13.48
C LEU A 836 -14.21 26.41 12.77
N GLU A 837 -13.98 27.10 11.65
CA GLU A 837 -15.05 27.60 10.79
C GLU A 837 -15.09 26.88 9.44
N VAL A 838 -16.29 26.49 9.02
CA VAL A 838 -16.55 25.93 7.69
C VAL A 838 -16.89 27.11 6.79
N VAL A 839 -15.89 27.65 6.10
CA VAL A 839 -16.00 28.89 5.29
C VAL A 839 -16.63 28.66 3.92
N CYS A 840 -16.73 27.40 3.47
CA CYS A 840 -17.54 27.05 2.30
C CYS A 840 -18.11 25.63 2.46
N ASP A 841 -19.43 25.52 2.35
CA ASP A 841 -20.21 24.28 2.48
C ASP A 841 -20.26 23.45 1.18
N ASP A 842 -19.94 24.08 0.04
CA ASP A 842 -19.94 23.49 -1.30
C ASP A 842 -18.81 24.09 -2.14
N TRP A 843 -17.74 23.33 -2.29
CA TRP A 843 -16.51 23.71 -2.99
C TRP A 843 -16.69 24.20 -4.43
N ASP A 844 -17.77 23.84 -5.12
CA ASP A 844 -18.06 24.36 -6.48
C ASP A 844 -18.39 25.87 -6.46
N LYS A 845 -18.86 26.41 -5.33
CA LYS A 845 -19.10 27.86 -5.14
C LYS A 845 -17.80 28.66 -5.07
N LEU A 846 -16.72 28.06 -4.53
CA LEU A 846 -15.43 28.72 -4.31
C LEU A 846 -14.42 28.46 -5.44
N SER A 847 -14.35 27.21 -5.91
CA SER A 847 -13.37 26.81 -6.93
C SER A 847 -13.61 27.42 -8.31
N ARG A 848 -14.87 27.55 -8.75
CA ARG A 848 -15.17 28.12 -10.08
C ARG A 848 -14.78 29.61 -10.17
N PRO A 849 -15.15 30.50 -9.21
CA PRO A 849 -14.62 31.87 -9.18
C PRO A 849 -13.11 31.93 -9.04
N LEU A 850 -12.49 31.01 -8.28
CA LEU A 850 -11.04 31.00 -8.08
C LEU A 850 -10.25 30.64 -9.35
N ILE A 851 -10.74 29.67 -10.12
CA ILE A 851 -10.19 29.32 -11.44
C ILE A 851 -10.37 30.48 -12.42
N GLN A 852 -11.54 31.12 -12.45
CA GLN A 852 -11.83 32.27 -13.32
C GLN A 852 -10.99 33.51 -12.95
N LEU A 853 -10.85 33.82 -11.66
CA LEU A 853 -9.98 34.88 -11.16
C LEU A 853 -8.52 34.63 -11.59
N HIS A 854 -8.02 33.41 -11.41
CA HIS A 854 -6.65 33.07 -11.78
C HIS A 854 -6.41 33.17 -13.30
N ALA A 855 -7.39 32.76 -14.12
CA ALA A 855 -7.32 32.93 -15.57
C ALA A 855 -7.32 34.41 -16.00
N CYS A 856 -8.08 35.28 -15.31
CA CYS A 856 -8.03 36.73 -15.52
C CYS A 856 -6.68 37.34 -15.10
N LEU A 857 -6.17 36.99 -13.91
CA LEU A 857 -4.92 37.53 -13.37
C LEU A 857 -3.69 37.08 -14.18
N GLY A 858 -3.69 35.83 -14.67
CA GLY A 858 -2.66 35.29 -15.55
C GLY A 858 -2.83 35.61 -17.04
N GLY A 859 -3.78 36.47 -17.43
CA GLY A 859 -3.98 36.90 -18.82
C GLY A 859 -4.54 35.84 -19.79
N GLN A 860 -4.87 34.63 -19.29
CA GLN A 860 -5.45 33.53 -20.08
C GLN A 860 -6.89 33.82 -20.49
N MET A 861 -7.60 34.66 -19.74
CA MET A 861 -8.95 35.13 -20.03
C MET A 861 -8.97 36.66 -19.96
N ILE A 862 -9.44 37.32 -21.04
CA ILE A 862 -9.54 38.77 -21.13
C ILE A 862 -11.02 39.14 -21.39
N PRO A 863 -11.81 39.38 -20.34
CA PRO A 863 -13.18 39.85 -20.48
C PRO A 863 -13.24 41.28 -21.02
N ASN A 864 -14.38 41.67 -21.61
CA ASN A 864 -14.63 43.03 -22.12
C ASN A 864 -14.44 44.12 -21.03
N ASP A 865 -14.66 43.77 -19.76
CA ASP A 865 -14.22 44.54 -18.61
C ASP A 865 -13.49 43.61 -17.62
N LEU A 866 -12.17 43.54 -17.77
CA LEU A 866 -11.27 42.77 -16.90
C LEU A 866 -11.27 43.29 -15.44
N ILE A 867 -11.59 44.58 -15.22
CA ILE A 867 -11.60 45.19 -13.89
C ILE A 867 -12.84 44.73 -13.12
N ALA A 868 -14.02 44.87 -13.74
CA ALA A 868 -15.27 44.39 -13.15
C ALA A 868 -15.23 42.88 -12.89
N ALA A 869 -14.68 42.09 -13.82
CA ALA A 869 -14.56 40.63 -13.64
C ALA A 869 -13.64 40.24 -12.48
N ILE A 870 -12.44 40.83 -12.37
CA ILE A 870 -11.51 40.55 -11.26
C ILE A 870 -12.14 40.92 -9.92
N ASN A 871 -12.75 42.10 -9.81
CA ASN A 871 -13.39 42.54 -8.57
C ASN A 871 -14.58 41.65 -8.21
N GLN A 872 -15.43 41.29 -9.17
CA GLN A 872 -16.56 40.38 -8.95
C GLN A 872 -16.12 39.02 -8.38
N HIS A 873 -15.05 38.43 -8.91
CA HIS A 873 -14.53 37.16 -8.38
C HIS A 873 -13.88 37.32 -7.00
N LEU A 874 -13.14 38.41 -6.75
CA LEU A 874 -12.55 38.72 -5.44
C LEU A 874 -13.62 38.94 -4.36
N ASP A 875 -14.71 39.64 -4.67
CA ASP A 875 -15.80 39.89 -3.70
C ASP A 875 -16.57 38.60 -3.37
N VAL A 876 -16.76 37.70 -4.34
CA VAL A 876 -17.34 36.36 -4.09
C VAL A 876 -16.41 35.53 -3.19
N ILE A 877 -15.10 35.51 -3.47
CA ILE A 877 -14.12 34.77 -2.65
C ILE A 877 -14.03 35.38 -1.24
N SER A 878 -14.05 36.70 -1.10
CA SER A 878 -14.07 37.39 0.20
C SER A 878 -15.34 37.09 1.00
N THR A 879 -16.49 37.02 0.32
CA THR A 879 -17.78 36.70 0.96
C THR A 879 -17.83 35.27 1.50
N GLN A 880 -17.19 34.31 0.84
CA GLN A 880 -17.04 32.95 1.38
C GLN A 880 -15.94 32.90 2.46
N VAL A 881 -14.72 33.31 2.12
CA VAL A 881 -13.52 33.00 2.92
C VAL A 881 -13.29 33.98 4.08
N LEU A 882 -13.52 35.29 3.88
CA LEU A 882 -13.22 36.30 4.91
C LEU A 882 -14.41 36.56 5.83
N TYR A 883 -15.61 36.76 5.27
CA TYR A 883 -16.77 37.20 6.06
C TYR A 883 -17.32 36.11 7.00
N SER A 884 -16.82 34.87 6.88
CA SER A 884 -17.08 33.76 7.81
C SER A 884 -16.04 33.64 8.94
N LEU A 885 -15.01 34.47 8.99
CA LEU A 885 -13.99 34.45 10.05
C LEU A 885 -14.36 35.39 11.22
N PRO A 886 -13.93 35.09 12.46
CA PRO A 886 -14.21 35.93 13.62
C PRO A 886 -13.55 37.32 13.53
N ASP A 887 -14.20 38.35 14.10
CA ASP A 887 -13.71 39.75 14.15
C ASP A 887 -12.29 39.91 14.72
N GLN A 888 -11.84 38.98 15.57
CA GLN A 888 -10.46 38.94 16.07
C GLN A 888 -9.43 38.83 14.93
N VAL A 889 -9.73 38.09 13.86
CA VAL A 889 -8.86 37.98 12.68
C VAL A 889 -8.77 39.34 11.98
N MET A 890 -9.92 40.00 11.78
CA MET A 890 -10.03 41.32 11.14
C MET A 890 -9.42 42.48 11.96
N THR A 891 -8.98 42.21 13.18
CA THR A 891 -8.29 43.18 14.07
C THR A 891 -6.86 42.77 14.41
N THR A 892 -6.39 41.59 13.99
CA THR A 892 -5.03 41.11 14.23
C THR A 892 -4.05 41.62 13.15
N PRO A 893 -2.94 42.30 13.50
CA PRO A 893 -2.02 42.89 12.52
C PRO A 893 -1.36 41.91 11.54
N LYS A 894 -1.01 40.70 11.98
CA LYS A 894 -0.35 39.69 11.12
C LYS A 894 -1.20 38.44 10.93
N TRP A 895 -1.33 37.99 9.69
CA TRP A 895 -2.00 36.74 9.32
C TRP A 895 -0.95 35.74 8.80
N LEU A 896 -0.74 34.66 9.56
CA LEU A 896 0.02 33.50 9.12
C LEU A 896 -0.98 32.54 8.45
N VAL A 897 -0.98 32.45 7.13
CA VAL A 897 -1.96 31.66 6.38
C VAL A 897 -1.30 30.36 5.91
N SER A 898 -1.92 29.21 6.19
CA SER A 898 -1.54 27.96 5.54
C SER A 898 -2.73 27.43 4.71
N PRO A 899 -2.76 27.70 3.39
CA PRO A 899 -3.79 27.16 2.52
C PRO A 899 -3.67 25.64 2.34
N ASP A 900 -4.70 25.04 1.73
CA ASP A 900 -4.72 23.63 1.28
C ASP A 900 -5.44 23.55 -0.07
N HIS A 901 -5.15 22.51 -0.85
CA HIS A 901 -5.72 22.32 -2.18
C HIS A 901 -5.62 23.64 -3.01
N GLN A 902 -6.61 23.99 -3.83
CA GLN A 902 -6.53 25.19 -4.67
C GLN A 902 -6.55 26.51 -3.89
N LEU A 903 -6.79 26.53 -2.56
CA LEU A 903 -6.79 27.77 -1.76
C LEU A 903 -5.45 28.52 -1.84
N TRP A 904 -4.36 27.83 -2.16
CA TRP A 904 -3.05 28.42 -2.48
C TRP A 904 -3.08 29.43 -3.64
N ARG A 905 -4.09 29.38 -4.53
CA ARG A 905 -4.29 30.34 -5.62
C ARG A 905 -5.00 31.63 -5.19
N ILE A 906 -5.46 31.74 -3.94
CA ILE A 906 -6.13 32.94 -3.42
C ILE A 906 -5.07 33.99 -3.09
N PRO A 907 -5.09 35.18 -3.72
CA PRO A 907 -4.23 36.29 -3.32
C PRO A 907 -4.80 36.96 -2.08
N PHE A 908 -4.60 36.38 -0.88
CA PHE A 908 -5.21 36.84 0.38
C PHE A 908 -5.01 38.34 0.65
N ALA A 909 -3.86 38.89 0.26
CA ALA A 909 -3.52 40.31 0.35
C ALA A 909 -4.45 41.24 -0.47
N ALA A 910 -5.04 40.74 -1.57
CA ALA A 910 -5.89 41.49 -2.49
C ALA A 910 -7.40 41.27 -2.28
N LEU A 911 -7.79 40.44 -1.31
CA LEU A 911 -9.20 40.27 -0.94
C LEU A 911 -9.77 41.56 -0.33
N THR A 912 -11.03 41.84 -0.64
CA THR A 912 -11.79 42.99 -0.13
C THR A 912 -12.36 42.65 1.26
N LYS A 913 -12.22 43.56 2.22
CA LYS A 913 -12.92 43.50 3.51
C LYS A 913 -14.30 44.18 3.41
N ALA A 914 -15.17 43.92 4.38
CA ALA A 914 -16.51 44.53 4.45
C ALA A 914 -16.50 46.07 4.63
N ASP A 915 -15.35 46.68 4.96
CA ASP A 915 -15.15 48.13 5.00
C ASP A 915 -14.72 48.73 3.64
N GLY A 916 -14.57 47.89 2.60
CA GLY A 916 -14.16 48.29 1.25
C GLY A 916 -12.64 48.41 1.04
N LYS A 917 -11.83 48.24 2.10
CA LYS A 917 -10.36 48.17 1.97
C LYS A 917 -9.90 46.79 1.52
N ARG A 918 -8.67 46.70 1.02
CA ARG A 918 -7.97 45.42 0.82
C ARG A 918 -7.31 44.94 2.11
N VAL A 919 -7.18 43.62 2.28
CA VAL A 919 -6.47 43.02 3.44
C VAL A 919 -5.06 43.60 3.61
N ILE A 920 -4.29 43.78 2.53
CA ILE A 920 -2.91 44.31 2.60
C ILE A 920 -2.80 45.70 3.24
N GLU A 921 -3.85 46.53 3.19
CA GLU A 921 -3.79 47.92 3.67
C GLU A 921 -3.69 48.00 5.20
N ASP A 922 -4.32 47.06 5.91
CA ASP A 922 -4.32 47.00 7.38
C ASP A 922 -3.51 45.80 7.94
N HIS A 923 -3.29 44.73 7.16
CA HIS A 923 -2.66 43.48 7.63
C HIS A 923 -1.37 43.10 6.89
N GLU A 924 -0.46 42.41 7.57
CA GLU A 924 0.68 41.68 6.98
C GLU A 924 0.28 40.22 6.73
N VAL A 925 0.49 39.71 5.52
CA VAL A 925 0.11 38.35 5.12
C VAL A 925 1.36 37.53 4.79
N GLN A 926 1.55 36.42 5.49
CA GLN A 926 2.68 35.51 5.35
C GLN A 926 2.13 34.08 5.15
N TYR A 927 2.67 33.33 4.19
CA TYR A 927 2.21 31.98 3.87
C TYR A 927 3.08 30.91 4.57
N LEU A 928 2.49 29.79 4.96
CA LEU A 928 3.16 28.64 5.56
C LEU A 928 2.71 27.33 4.90
N LEU A 929 3.60 26.35 4.75
CA LEU A 929 3.22 25.03 4.23
C LEU A 929 2.32 24.27 5.21
N SER A 930 2.56 24.47 6.51
CA SER A 930 1.74 24.10 7.66
C SER A 930 2.16 24.98 8.84
N GLY A 931 1.33 25.12 9.88
CA GLY A 931 1.76 25.69 11.17
C GLY A 931 3.01 25.01 11.78
N ARG A 932 3.34 23.77 11.37
CA ARG A 932 4.60 23.10 11.73
C ARG A 932 5.86 23.86 11.31
N ASP A 933 5.78 24.72 10.28
CA ASP A 933 6.91 25.55 9.84
C ASP A 933 7.47 26.44 10.97
N LEU A 934 6.67 26.74 12.01
CA LEU A 934 7.07 27.54 13.17
C LEU A 934 7.92 26.76 14.20
N LEU A 935 8.00 25.42 14.13
CA LEU A 935 8.65 24.57 15.14
C LEU A 935 10.18 24.44 14.99
N ALA A 936 10.81 25.46 14.42
CA ALA A 936 12.24 25.60 14.11
C ALA A 936 12.79 24.70 12.97
N THR A 937 13.60 25.33 12.12
CA THR A 937 14.60 24.68 11.25
C THR A 937 15.91 24.49 11.99
N GLU A 938 16.71 23.49 11.62
CA GLU A 938 18.10 23.37 12.09
C GLU A 938 18.88 24.67 11.83
N SER A 939 19.58 25.20 12.84
CA SER A 939 20.38 26.43 12.73
C SER A 939 21.73 26.14 12.07
N VAL A 940 21.70 25.79 10.78
CA VAL A 940 22.87 25.66 9.92
C VAL A 940 23.29 27.06 9.47
N ASP A 941 24.54 27.45 9.73
CA ASP A 941 25.10 28.70 9.18
C ASP A 941 25.27 28.57 7.65
N PRO A 942 25.00 29.63 6.86
CA PRO A 942 25.26 29.65 5.42
C PRO A 942 26.76 29.53 5.14
N VAL A 943 27.11 28.89 4.01
CA VAL A 943 28.49 28.52 3.67
C VAL A 943 29.04 29.30 2.48
N SER A 944 28.17 29.68 1.53
CA SER A 944 28.55 30.45 0.34
C SER A 944 27.97 31.87 0.32
N ALA A 945 28.62 32.72 -0.46
CA ALA A 945 28.14 34.07 -0.76
C ALA A 945 26.75 34.01 -1.46
N PRO A 946 25.96 35.11 -1.44
CA PRO A 946 24.68 35.12 -2.15
C PRO A 946 24.86 34.80 -3.63
N MET A 947 23.89 34.10 -4.22
CA MET A 947 23.89 33.80 -5.66
C MET A 947 22.71 34.49 -6.35
N MET A 948 22.92 34.91 -7.59
CA MET A 948 21.85 35.39 -8.47
C MET A 948 22.04 34.83 -9.87
N VAL A 949 21.00 34.24 -10.43
CA VAL A 949 20.96 33.76 -11.81
C VAL A 949 19.91 34.56 -12.58
N ALA A 950 20.30 35.18 -13.69
CA ALA A 950 19.43 36.01 -14.50
C ALA A 950 19.76 35.92 -16.00
N ASN A 951 18.77 36.16 -16.86
CA ASN A 951 18.87 36.09 -18.32
C ASN A 951 19.74 34.93 -18.85
N PRO A 952 19.35 33.66 -18.65
CA PRO A 952 20.08 32.53 -19.22
C PRO A 952 20.06 32.54 -20.75
N ASP A 953 21.09 31.95 -21.34
CA ASP A 953 21.13 31.67 -22.78
C ASP A 953 20.47 30.31 -23.04
N TYR A 954 19.14 30.30 -23.16
CA TYR A 954 18.35 29.08 -23.32
C TYR A 954 18.69 28.27 -24.59
N GLY A 955 19.51 28.79 -25.51
CA GLY A 955 19.86 28.12 -26.76
C GLY A 955 18.84 28.33 -27.89
N ASN A 956 19.22 27.93 -29.10
CA ASN A 956 18.43 28.11 -30.32
C ASN A 956 17.35 27.05 -30.49
N GLU A 957 16.34 27.36 -31.31
CA GLU A 957 15.26 26.45 -31.70
C GLU A 957 15.78 25.18 -32.39
N ALA A 958 15.25 24.02 -32.00
CA ALA A 958 15.53 22.74 -32.63
C ALA A 958 14.78 22.57 -33.98
N ASN A 959 15.22 23.31 -35.01
CA ASN A 959 14.89 23.09 -36.44
C ASN A 959 13.41 22.81 -36.79
N GLY A 960 12.47 23.57 -36.22
CA GLY A 960 11.14 23.80 -36.81
C GLY A 960 10.25 22.57 -37.04
N GLN A 961 10.33 21.54 -36.18
CA GLN A 961 9.44 20.35 -36.23
C GLN A 961 8.74 20.00 -34.91
N SER A 962 8.89 20.81 -33.85
CA SER A 962 8.17 20.64 -32.58
C SER A 962 7.17 21.78 -32.35
N ASP A 963 5.90 21.47 -32.10
CA ASP A 963 4.87 22.45 -31.71
C ASP A 963 5.01 22.96 -30.24
N ALA A 964 6.14 22.67 -29.59
CA ALA A 964 6.48 23.17 -28.26
C ALA A 964 7.02 24.61 -28.34
N VAL A 965 6.49 25.50 -27.50
CA VAL A 965 6.90 26.92 -27.45
C VAL A 965 8.27 27.05 -26.78
N PRO A 966 9.32 27.57 -27.45
CA PRO A 966 10.66 27.69 -26.87
C PRO A 966 10.74 28.81 -25.82
N PHE A 967 11.66 28.66 -24.86
CA PHE A 967 11.97 29.67 -23.85
C PHE A 967 12.68 30.88 -24.49
N SER A 968 12.06 32.05 -24.41
CA SER A 968 12.58 33.30 -24.98
C SER A 968 13.55 34.03 -24.04
N PRO A 969 14.64 34.65 -24.52
CA PRO A 969 15.57 35.42 -23.69
C PRO A 969 14.89 36.53 -22.88
N LEU A 970 15.37 36.78 -21.65
CA LEU A 970 14.78 37.72 -20.69
C LEU A 970 15.73 38.89 -20.35
N PRO A 971 16.14 39.75 -21.31
CA PRO A 971 17.18 40.76 -21.10
C PRO A 971 16.83 41.85 -20.07
N GLY A 972 15.56 41.95 -19.63
CA GLY A 972 15.17 42.77 -18.49
C GLY A 972 15.78 42.28 -17.17
N THR A 973 15.84 40.96 -16.97
CA THR A 973 16.33 40.32 -15.72
C THR A 973 17.83 40.54 -15.47
N ALA A 974 18.64 40.74 -16.53
CA ALA A 974 20.03 41.14 -16.36
C ALA A 974 20.16 42.51 -15.67
N LYS A 975 19.25 43.46 -15.96
CA LYS A 975 19.19 44.78 -15.31
C LYS A 975 18.60 44.71 -13.89
N GLU A 976 17.68 43.78 -13.64
CA GLU A 976 17.22 43.43 -12.29
C GLU A 976 18.42 42.98 -11.43
N ALA A 977 19.29 42.11 -11.97
CA ALA A 977 20.49 41.65 -11.28
C ALA A 977 21.49 42.78 -10.98
N GLU A 978 21.73 43.69 -11.93
CA GLU A 978 22.55 44.89 -11.72
C GLU A 978 21.96 45.80 -10.62
N ALA A 979 20.63 45.95 -10.58
CA ALA A 979 19.93 46.80 -9.60
C ALA A 979 19.84 46.19 -8.19
N VAL A 980 19.72 44.86 -8.08
CA VAL A 980 19.56 44.13 -6.81
C VAL A 980 20.91 43.84 -6.12
N SER A 981 21.99 43.63 -6.89
CA SER A 981 23.32 43.28 -6.37
C SER A 981 23.87 44.21 -5.26
N PRO A 982 23.71 45.54 -5.29
CA PRO A 982 24.15 46.43 -4.21
C PRO A 982 23.43 46.18 -2.87
N TYR A 983 22.14 45.84 -2.93
CA TYR A 983 21.34 45.54 -1.74
C TYR A 983 21.74 44.19 -1.13
N LEU A 984 21.92 43.14 -1.95
CA LEU A 984 22.44 41.84 -1.50
C LEU A 984 23.80 41.97 -0.80
N ARG A 985 24.69 42.82 -1.34
CA ARG A 985 26.01 43.10 -0.74
C ARG A 985 25.90 43.82 0.59
N THR A 986 24.92 44.71 0.74
CA THR A 986 24.67 45.45 1.98
C THR A 986 24.05 44.54 3.06
N LEU A 987 23.12 43.66 2.67
CA LEU A 987 22.45 42.69 3.53
C LEU A 987 23.37 41.62 4.13
N THR A 988 24.35 41.15 3.36
CA THR A 988 25.14 39.94 3.68
C THR A 988 26.64 40.20 3.89
N GLY A 989 27.07 41.45 3.72
CA GLY A 989 28.49 41.86 3.73
C GLY A 989 29.34 41.27 2.58
N SER A 990 28.77 40.40 1.75
CA SER A 990 29.47 39.59 0.75
C SER A 990 29.13 40.03 -0.67
N VAL A 991 30.07 39.90 -1.61
CA VAL A 991 29.78 40.18 -3.03
C VAL A 991 28.92 39.04 -3.58
N PRO A 992 27.74 39.31 -4.18
CA PRO A 992 26.92 38.27 -4.79
C PRO A 992 27.62 37.67 -6.02
N GLN A 993 27.48 36.36 -6.20
CA GLN A 993 27.88 35.66 -7.42
C GLN A 993 26.74 35.78 -8.43
N VAL A 994 26.99 36.50 -9.53
CA VAL A 994 25.97 36.77 -10.56
C VAL A 994 26.28 35.97 -11.83
N PHE A 995 25.33 35.15 -12.26
CA PHE A 995 25.44 34.24 -13.39
C PHE A 995 24.47 34.66 -14.50
N LEU A 996 25.00 34.85 -15.71
CA LEU A 996 24.28 35.40 -16.88
C LEU A 996 24.58 34.59 -18.15
N GLY A 997 23.63 34.55 -19.09
CA GLY A 997 23.81 33.94 -20.41
C GLY A 997 24.17 32.45 -20.31
N ALA A 998 25.18 31.99 -21.07
CA ALA A 998 25.68 30.62 -20.98
C ALA A 998 26.32 30.28 -19.61
N GLY A 999 26.66 31.29 -18.80
CA GLY A 999 27.13 31.09 -17.42
C GLY A 999 26.00 30.85 -16.42
N ALA A 1000 24.75 31.12 -16.78
CA ALA A 1000 23.54 30.79 -16.02
C ALA A 1000 23.13 29.33 -16.28
N ALA A 1001 24.07 28.40 -16.09
CA ALA A 1001 23.86 26.98 -16.25
C ALA A 1001 23.23 26.35 -14.99
N GLU A 1002 22.51 25.25 -15.19
CA GLU A 1002 21.79 24.53 -14.15
C GLU A 1002 22.71 23.97 -13.05
N ASP A 1003 23.89 23.46 -13.45
CA ASP A 1003 24.94 22.94 -12.56
C ASP A 1003 25.35 23.93 -11.46
N VAL A 1004 25.26 25.23 -11.72
CA VAL A 1004 25.56 26.29 -10.74
C VAL A 1004 24.62 26.22 -9.54
N VAL A 1005 23.38 25.74 -9.75
CA VAL A 1005 22.38 25.56 -8.69
C VAL A 1005 22.56 24.20 -8.02
N LYS A 1006 22.74 23.12 -8.81
CA LYS A 1006 23.03 21.77 -8.30
C LYS A 1006 24.31 21.70 -7.45
N THR A 1007 25.28 22.59 -7.70
CA THR A 1007 26.54 22.71 -6.92
C THR A 1007 26.53 23.80 -5.85
N ALA A 1008 25.41 24.53 -5.66
CA ALA A 1008 25.31 25.62 -4.70
C ALA A 1008 25.32 25.10 -3.25
N ASN A 1009 26.41 25.36 -2.52
CA ASN A 1009 26.56 24.96 -1.12
C ASN A 1009 26.04 26.04 -0.18
N ARG A 1010 24.75 25.99 0.19
CA ARG A 1010 24.13 26.81 1.25
C ARG A 1010 24.39 28.32 1.12
N PRO A 1011 23.96 28.98 0.03
CA PRO A 1011 24.08 30.43 -0.11
C PRO A 1011 23.18 31.13 0.91
N GLN A 1012 23.59 32.26 1.51
CA GLN A 1012 22.71 32.96 2.47
C GLN A 1012 21.41 33.47 1.80
N ILE A 1013 21.51 33.94 0.56
CA ILE A 1013 20.38 34.36 -0.28
C ILE A 1013 20.60 33.81 -1.69
N ALA A 1014 19.56 33.28 -2.32
CA ALA A 1014 19.56 32.90 -3.74
C ALA A 1014 18.44 33.63 -4.51
N VAL A 1015 18.74 34.15 -5.69
CA VAL A 1015 17.77 34.87 -6.55
C VAL A 1015 17.77 34.27 -7.95
N PHE A 1016 16.59 33.91 -8.46
CA PHE A 1016 16.41 33.27 -9.75
C PHE A 1016 15.42 34.08 -10.60
N SER A 1017 15.95 34.82 -11.59
CA SER A 1017 15.19 35.63 -12.55
C SER A 1017 15.23 34.97 -13.93
N THR A 1018 14.35 33.98 -14.13
CA THR A 1018 14.33 33.08 -15.29
C THR A 1018 12.90 32.66 -15.65
N HIS A 1019 12.70 31.79 -16.65
CA HIS A 1019 11.40 31.15 -16.87
C HIS A 1019 11.15 30.03 -15.85
N GLY A 1020 9.94 29.96 -15.33
CA GLY A 1020 9.43 28.87 -14.50
C GLY A 1020 8.15 28.30 -15.10
N PHE A 1021 7.90 27.01 -14.89
CA PHE A 1021 6.71 26.32 -15.38
C PHE A 1021 6.16 25.30 -14.37
N SER A 1022 4.87 24.98 -14.52
CA SER A 1022 4.24 23.82 -13.89
C SER A 1022 3.10 23.31 -14.78
N GLU A 1023 3.22 22.07 -15.25
CA GLU A 1023 2.15 21.33 -15.94
C GLU A 1023 1.63 20.21 -15.02
N TYR A 1024 0.38 19.78 -15.20
CA TYR A 1024 -0.22 18.70 -14.41
C TYR A 1024 -0.73 17.58 -15.31
N ARG A 1025 -0.18 16.37 -15.11
CA ARG A 1025 -0.68 15.11 -15.69
C ARG A 1025 -1.00 14.14 -14.56
N HIS A 1026 -2.09 13.40 -14.69
CA HIS A 1026 -2.65 12.57 -13.62
C HIS A 1026 -1.80 11.31 -13.31
N GLU A 1027 -0.81 11.02 -14.15
CA GLU A 1027 0.03 9.80 -14.15
C GLU A 1027 1.52 10.10 -13.83
N GLN A 1028 1.83 11.31 -13.36
CA GLN A 1028 3.20 11.80 -13.09
C GLN A 1028 3.26 12.54 -11.74
N HIS A 1029 4.41 12.47 -11.05
CA HIS A 1029 4.56 13.18 -9.78
C HIS A 1029 4.74 14.69 -10.03
N PRO A 1030 4.03 15.60 -9.33
CA PRO A 1030 4.03 17.02 -9.65
C PRO A 1030 5.39 17.73 -9.54
N MET A 1031 6.33 17.21 -8.74
CA MET A 1031 7.68 17.76 -8.65
C MET A 1031 8.53 17.44 -9.90
N ALA A 1032 8.17 16.41 -10.68
CA ALA A 1032 8.78 16.09 -11.98
C ALA A 1032 8.21 16.93 -13.14
N THR A 1033 7.06 17.62 -12.93
CA THR A 1033 6.35 18.39 -13.97
C THR A 1033 6.32 19.90 -13.68
N CYS A 1034 7.15 20.38 -12.76
CA CYS A 1034 7.47 21.79 -12.58
C CYS A 1034 8.98 22.00 -12.53
N GLY A 1035 9.45 23.16 -12.99
CA GLY A 1035 10.88 23.42 -13.13
C GLY A 1035 11.23 24.87 -13.45
N LEU A 1036 12.52 25.18 -13.37
CA LEU A 1036 13.13 26.44 -13.79
C LEU A 1036 14.04 26.19 -15.00
N ALA A 1037 13.93 27.02 -16.03
CA ALA A 1037 14.80 26.93 -17.20
C ALA A 1037 16.15 27.63 -16.96
N PHE A 1038 17.22 27.07 -17.51
CA PHE A 1038 18.59 27.59 -17.45
C PHE A 1038 19.24 27.57 -18.84
N ALA A 1039 20.55 27.80 -18.93
CA ALA A 1039 21.25 27.78 -20.21
C ALA A 1039 21.06 26.45 -20.96
N ASN A 1040 20.87 26.52 -22.28
CA ASN A 1040 20.58 25.41 -23.20
C ASN A 1040 19.21 24.69 -23.07
N ALA A 1041 18.26 25.19 -22.27
CA ALA A 1041 16.92 24.60 -22.09
C ALA A 1041 16.14 24.29 -23.40
N ASN A 1042 16.35 25.05 -24.48
CA ASN A 1042 15.74 24.81 -25.81
C ASN A 1042 16.45 23.72 -26.63
N SER A 1043 17.61 23.23 -26.15
CA SER A 1043 18.52 22.29 -26.82
C SER A 1043 18.71 20.99 -26.04
N ALA A 1044 17.89 20.75 -25.02
CA ALA A 1044 17.90 19.68 -24.01
C ALA A 1044 18.19 18.22 -24.46
N PHE A 1045 17.99 17.89 -25.73
CA PHE A 1045 17.99 16.51 -26.24
C PHE A 1045 19.38 16.03 -26.70
N GLY A 1046 20.30 15.74 -25.77
CA GLY A 1046 21.60 15.14 -26.17
C GLY A 1046 22.67 14.75 -25.14
N GLY A 1047 22.54 15.05 -23.84
CA GLY A 1047 23.61 14.74 -22.87
C GLY A 1047 23.25 15.06 -21.41
N GLN A 1048 24.24 14.97 -20.51
CA GLN A 1048 24.07 15.38 -19.11
C GLN A 1048 23.81 16.89 -19.00
N GLY A 1049 22.85 17.26 -18.16
CA GLY A 1049 22.34 18.63 -18.06
C GLY A 1049 21.42 18.99 -19.23
N ASP A 1050 20.12 18.83 -19.04
CA ASP A 1050 19.10 19.20 -20.04
C ASP A 1050 18.74 20.71 -20.00
N GLY A 1051 19.19 21.42 -18.95
CA GLY A 1051 18.96 22.85 -18.75
C GLY A 1051 17.64 23.16 -18.03
N ILE A 1052 16.99 22.16 -17.43
CA ILE A 1052 15.69 22.25 -16.76
C ILE A 1052 15.81 21.73 -15.33
N LEU A 1053 16.04 22.63 -14.37
CA LEU A 1053 16.07 22.24 -12.95
C LEU A 1053 14.64 21.93 -12.48
N THR A 1054 14.29 20.66 -12.33
CA THR A 1054 12.95 20.24 -11.89
C THR A 1054 12.75 20.46 -10.38
N GLY A 1055 11.49 20.49 -9.95
CA GLY A 1055 11.12 20.48 -8.53
C GLY A 1055 11.64 19.27 -7.78
N LEU A 1056 11.89 18.16 -8.49
CA LEU A 1056 12.55 16.95 -8.00
C LEU A 1056 14.01 17.23 -7.62
N GLU A 1057 14.80 17.78 -8.54
CA GLU A 1057 16.24 18.02 -8.34
C GLU A 1057 16.52 19.14 -7.33
N ILE A 1058 15.58 20.08 -7.17
CA ILE A 1058 15.64 21.07 -6.08
C ILE A 1058 15.57 20.40 -4.70
N LEU A 1059 14.86 19.27 -4.54
CA LEU A 1059 14.84 18.55 -3.25
C LEU A 1059 16.20 17.94 -2.90
N ASP A 1060 16.96 17.53 -3.92
CA ASP A 1060 18.29 16.92 -3.80
C ASP A 1060 19.42 17.98 -3.69
N CYS A 1061 19.08 19.28 -3.69
CA CYS A 1061 20.01 20.38 -3.40
C CYS A 1061 20.08 20.72 -1.89
N ASP A 1062 21.21 21.29 -1.41
CA ASP A 1062 21.39 21.67 0.00
C ASP A 1062 21.21 23.18 0.24
N PHE A 1063 19.96 23.59 0.41
CA PHE A 1063 19.58 24.96 0.77
C PHE A 1063 19.48 25.21 2.28
N ARG A 1064 19.98 24.31 3.14
CA ARG A 1064 19.96 24.52 4.61
C ARG A 1064 20.77 25.76 4.99
N GLY A 1065 20.21 26.62 5.84
CA GLY A 1065 20.83 27.88 6.22
C GLY A 1065 20.64 29.03 5.20
N THR A 1066 20.08 28.76 4.01
CA THR A 1066 19.59 29.80 3.10
C THR A 1066 18.44 30.53 3.77
N GLU A 1067 18.56 31.83 3.96
CA GLU A 1067 17.56 32.62 4.68
C GLU A 1067 16.43 33.09 3.75
N LEU A 1068 16.75 33.35 2.49
CA LEU A 1068 15.80 33.81 1.48
C LEU A 1068 16.13 33.21 0.11
N VAL A 1069 15.14 32.60 -0.53
CA VAL A 1069 15.13 32.35 -1.98
C VAL A 1069 14.12 33.31 -2.63
N VAL A 1070 14.47 33.93 -3.76
CA VAL A 1070 13.57 34.76 -4.55
C VAL A 1070 13.43 34.18 -5.95
N LEU A 1071 12.18 33.95 -6.36
CA LEU A 1071 11.79 33.39 -7.64
C LEU A 1071 11.11 34.48 -8.48
N SER A 1072 11.90 35.33 -9.12
CA SER A 1072 11.47 36.29 -10.16
C SER A 1072 11.18 35.56 -11.48
N ALA A 1073 10.38 34.50 -11.39
CA ALA A 1073 10.05 33.57 -12.45
C ALA A 1073 8.55 33.22 -12.42
N CYS A 1074 7.97 33.02 -13.60
CA CYS A 1074 6.52 32.87 -13.81
C CYS A 1074 5.91 31.67 -13.05
N GLN A 1075 4.74 31.88 -12.43
CA GLN A 1075 3.89 30.85 -11.81
C GLN A 1075 4.57 29.98 -10.74
N THR A 1076 5.68 30.43 -10.15
CA THR A 1076 6.54 29.68 -9.22
C THR A 1076 5.94 29.38 -7.83
N ALA A 1077 4.86 30.08 -7.45
CA ALA A 1077 4.04 29.79 -6.29
C ALA A 1077 2.74 29.01 -6.65
N VAL A 1078 2.56 28.63 -7.92
CA VAL A 1078 1.51 27.73 -8.38
C VAL A 1078 2.09 26.33 -8.57
N GLY A 1079 1.23 25.33 -8.46
CA GLY A 1079 1.55 23.94 -8.76
C GLY A 1079 0.29 23.09 -8.76
N SER A 1080 0.46 21.77 -8.83
CA SER A 1080 -0.68 20.86 -8.62
C SER A 1080 -1.08 20.88 -7.15
N ALA A 1081 -2.38 20.80 -6.87
CA ALA A 1081 -2.91 20.91 -5.53
C ALA A 1081 -3.63 19.63 -5.13
N SER A 1082 -3.32 19.08 -3.96
CA SER A 1082 -3.94 17.87 -3.42
C SER A 1082 -4.29 18.06 -1.96
N SER A 1083 -5.52 17.69 -1.59
CA SER A 1083 -6.02 17.79 -0.21
C SER A 1083 -5.08 17.08 0.77
N GLY A 1084 -4.65 17.79 1.81
CA GLY A 1084 -3.73 17.26 2.82
C GLY A 1084 -2.25 17.22 2.40
N GLU A 1085 -1.91 17.51 1.14
CA GLU A 1085 -0.51 17.68 0.69
C GLU A 1085 -0.22 19.14 0.27
N GLY A 1086 -1.24 20.01 0.24
CA GLY A 1086 -1.10 21.42 -0.14
C GLY A 1086 -0.91 21.60 -1.65
N VAL A 1087 0.03 22.45 -2.04
CA VAL A 1087 0.48 22.63 -3.43
C VAL A 1087 1.90 22.09 -3.60
N ALA A 1088 2.09 21.21 -4.57
CA ALA A 1088 3.40 20.76 -5.03
C ALA A 1088 3.83 21.63 -6.22
N GLY A 1089 4.81 22.50 -5.97
CA GLY A 1089 5.37 23.49 -6.89
C GLY A 1089 6.66 24.09 -6.33
N LEU A 1090 7.34 24.94 -7.10
CA LEU A 1090 8.75 25.32 -6.86
C LEU A 1090 8.99 25.98 -5.49
N SER A 1091 8.08 26.86 -5.04
CA SER A 1091 8.19 27.46 -3.69
C SER A 1091 8.15 26.44 -2.54
N HIS A 1092 7.51 25.28 -2.74
CA HIS A 1092 7.50 24.17 -1.78
C HIS A 1092 8.84 23.40 -1.85
N ALA A 1093 9.37 23.12 -3.04
CA ALA A 1093 10.65 22.41 -3.22
C ALA A 1093 11.81 23.11 -2.49
N PHE A 1094 12.02 24.42 -2.67
CA PHE A 1094 13.08 25.17 -1.99
C PHE A 1094 12.92 25.21 -0.45
N ARG A 1095 11.67 25.27 0.06
CA ARG A 1095 11.39 25.20 1.51
C ARG A 1095 11.80 23.85 2.11
N LEU A 1096 11.60 22.76 1.39
CA LEU A 1096 11.93 21.40 1.82
C LEU A 1096 13.44 21.17 1.84
N ALA A 1097 14.12 21.61 0.76
CA ALA A 1097 15.57 21.60 0.59
C ALA A 1097 16.33 22.44 1.63
N GLY A 1098 15.64 23.36 2.31
CA GLY A 1098 16.09 23.95 3.58
C GLY A 1098 15.99 25.48 3.69
N ALA A 1099 15.54 26.19 2.65
CA ALA A 1099 15.45 27.65 2.68
C ALA A 1099 14.39 28.13 3.70
N LYS A 1100 14.74 29.10 4.57
CA LYS A 1100 13.84 29.60 5.63
C LYS A 1100 12.58 30.27 5.07
N THR A 1101 12.74 31.12 4.05
CA THR A 1101 11.66 31.77 3.31
C THR A 1101 11.90 31.71 1.80
N VAL A 1102 10.83 31.55 1.03
CA VAL A 1102 10.81 31.68 -0.42
C VAL A 1102 9.81 32.76 -0.81
N VAL A 1103 10.22 33.69 -1.67
CA VAL A 1103 9.33 34.67 -2.32
C VAL A 1103 9.15 34.25 -3.78
N GLY A 1104 7.91 34.11 -4.27
CA GLY A 1104 7.63 33.66 -5.63
C GLY A 1104 6.30 34.19 -6.18
N THR A 1105 6.01 33.95 -7.46
CA THR A 1105 4.84 34.51 -8.15
C THR A 1105 3.68 33.53 -8.32
N LEU A 1106 2.46 34.00 -8.09
CA LEU A 1106 1.22 33.30 -8.44
C LEU A 1106 0.88 33.45 -9.94
N TRP A 1107 1.37 34.48 -10.62
CA TRP A 1107 1.21 34.69 -12.07
C TRP A 1107 2.26 35.69 -12.59
N SER A 1108 2.43 35.75 -13.91
CA SER A 1108 3.41 36.62 -14.58
C SER A 1108 3.05 38.11 -14.47
N ILE A 1109 4.03 38.96 -14.16
CA ILE A 1109 3.89 40.42 -14.04
C ILE A 1109 4.77 41.11 -15.12
N PRO A 1110 4.35 42.23 -15.74
CA PRO A 1110 5.20 42.96 -16.69
C PRO A 1110 6.55 43.42 -16.10
N ASP A 1111 7.65 43.16 -16.82
CA ASP A 1111 9.05 43.33 -16.41
C ASP A 1111 9.35 44.61 -15.61
N GLN A 1112 8.87 45.76 -16.08
CA GLN A 1112 9.15 47.06 -15.44
C GLN A 1112 8.54 47.14 -14.03
N ILE A 1113 7.33 46.61 -13.84
CA ILE A 1113 6.66 46.59 -12.54
C ILE A 1113 7.36 45.59 -11.61
N THR A 1114 7.79 44.43 -12.14
CA THR A 1114 8.60 43.46 -11.40
C THR A 1114 9.91 44.07 -10.91
N ALA A 1115 10.64 44.78 -11.78
CA ALA A 1115 11.92 45.40 -11.44
C ALA A 1115 11.78 46.52 -10.40
N ASP A 1116 10.76 47.39 -10.53
CA ASP A 1116 10.50 48.44 -9.54
C ASP A 1116 10.06 47.85 -8.18
N LEU A 1117 9.20 46.82 -8.18
CA LEU A 1117 8.75 46.14 -6.96
C LEU A 1117 9.89 45.37 -6.28
N MET A 1118 10.74 44.67 -7.03
CA MET A 1118 11.89 43.95 -6.47
C MET A 1118 12.95 44.88 -5.92
N LYS A 1119 13.18 46.03 -6.57
CA LYS A 1119 14.03 47.08 -6.01
C LYS A 1119 13.47 47.60 -4.68
N ASP A 1120 12.19 47.98 -4.63
CA ASP A 1120 11.53 48.41 -3.40
C ASP A 1120 11.61 47.32 -2.30
N PHE A 1121 11.49 46.04 -2.67
CA PHE A 1121 11.56 44.90 -1.74
C PHE A 1121 12.97 44.71 -1.13
N PHE A 1122 14.02 44.72 -1.95
CA PHE A 1122 15.41 44.58 -1.49
C PHE A 1122 15.92 45.81 -0.74
N ASP A 1123 15.43 47.00 -1.09
CA ASP A 1123 15.64 48.23 -0.33
C ASP A 1123 15.07 48.10 1.10
N GLN A 1124 13.80 47.71 1.23
CA GLN A 1124 13.14 47.52 2.52
C GLN A 1124 13.74 46.36 3.34
N LEU A 1125 14.18 45.27 2.70
CA LEU A 1125 15.00 44.24 3.37
C LEU A 1125 16.28 44.83 3.97
N SER A 1126 16.98 45.70 3.23
CA SER A 1126 18.26 46.30 3.68
C SER A 1126 18.12 47.27 4.87
N GLU A 1127 16.90 47.77 5.13
CA GLU A 1127 16.55 48.48 6.37
C GLU A 1127 16.35 47.54 7.59
N GLY A 1128 16.52 46.22 7.41
CA GLY A 1128 16.38 45.21 8.47
C GLY A 1128 14.95 44.70 8.68
N LYS A 1129 14.03 44.92 7.73
CA LYS A 1129 12.65 44.42 7.82
C LYS A 1129 12.56 42.94 7.42
N PRO A 1130 11.67 42.14 8.05
CA PRO A 1130 11.39 40.76 7.62
C PRO A 1130 10.85 40.67 6.18
N PRO A 1131 11.09 39.57 5.44
CA PRO A 1131 10.64 39.42 4.05
C PRO A 1131 9.16 39.74 3.79
N ALA A 1132 8.21 39.26 4.62
CA ALA A 1132 6.79 39.55 4.40
C ALA A 1132 6.44 41.04 4.60
N ALA A 1133 7.00 41.68 5.63
CA ALA A 1133 6.87 43.11 5.87
C ALA A 1133 7.51 43.97 4.76
N SER A 1134 8.67 43.56 4.23
CA SER A 1134 9.34 44.21 3.09
C SER A 1134 8.51 44.08 1.81
N LEU A 1135 7.99 42.88 1.53
CA LEU A 1135 7.16 42.62 0.36
C LEU A 1135 5.86 43.43 0.41
N ARG A 1136 5.17 43.44 1.56
CA ARG A 1136 4.01 44.31 1.82
C ARG A 1136 4.33 45.78 1.55
N SER A 1137 5.50 46.24 1.99
CA SER A 1137 5.93 47.64 1.82
C SER A 1137 6.13 48.00 0.34
N ALA A 1138 6.75 47.11 -0.45
CA ALA A 1138 6.91 47.24 -1.90
C ALA A 1138 5.57 47.18 -2.67
N GLN A 1139 4.66 46.29 -2.27
CA GLN A 1139 3.32 46.20 -2.83
C GLN A 1139 2.50 47.47 -2.56
N LEU A 1140 2.52 47.99 -1.33
CA LEU A 1140 1.89 49.27 -0.98
C LEU A 1140 2.56 50.47 -1.64
N ALA A 1141 3.87 50.44 -1.91
CA ALA A 1141 4.54 51.44 -2.74
C ALA A 1141 4.05 51.39 -4.20
N THR A 1142 3.90 50.19 -4.77
CA THR A 1142 3.41 49.96 -6.13
C THR A 1142 1.96 50.42 -6.31
N ILE A 1143 1.07 50.13 -5.36
CA ILE A 1143 -0.32 50.64 -5.35
C ILE A 1143 -0.31 52.17 -5.41
N ARG A 1144 0.39 52.83 -4.49
CA ARG A 1144 0.48 54.30 -4.42
C ARG A 1144 1.10 54.91 -5.69
N ARG A 1145 2.05 54.22 -6.33
CA ARG A 1145 2.68 54.63 -7.61
C ARG A 1145 1.67 54.61 -8.76
N LEU A 1146 0.80 53.59 -8.83
CA LEU A 1146 -0.26 53.48 -9.83
C LEU A 1146 -1.35 54.54 -9.62
N ASP A 1147 -1.80 54.74 -8.37
CA ASP A 1147 -2.77 55.79 -8.01
C ASP A 1147 -2.27 57.19 -8.41
N GLN A 1148 -0.98 57.49 -8.14
CA GLN A 1148 -0.33 58.75 -8.52
C GLN A 1148 -0.20 58.95 -10.04
N GLN A 1149 -0.17 57.86 -10.81
CA GLN A 1149 -0.17 57.89 -12.27
C GLN A 1149 -1.59 57.96 -12.87
N GLY A 1150 -2.64 57.93 -12.05
CA GLY A 1150 -4.03 57.87 -12.50
C GLY A 1150 -4.42 56.50 -13.10
N LEU A 1151 -3.63 55.46 -12.83
CA LEU A 1151 -3.89 54.09 -13.26
C LEU A 1151 -4.62 53.32 -12.14
N PRO A 1152 -5.64 52.51 -12.45
CA PRO A 1152 -6.29 51.69 -11.43
C PRO A 1152 -5.27 50.70 -10.84
N PRO A 1153 -5.12 50.61 -9.50
CA PRO A 1153 -4.14 49.74 -8.84
C PRO A 1153 -4.57 48.26 -8.86
N MET A 1154 -4.60 47.70 -10.07
CA MET A 1154 -5.11 46.36 -10.37
C MET A 1154 -4.31 45.27 -9.67
N PRO A 1155 -4.96 44.29 -9.00
CA PRO A 1155 -4.27 43.20 -8.31
C PRO A 1155 -3.25 42.46 -9.17
N HIS A 1156 -3.48 42.30 -10.49
CA HIS A 1156 -2.55 41.61 -11.38
C HIS A 1156 -1.14 42.24 -11.42
N LEU A 1157 -1.00 43.53 -11.10
CA LEU A 1157 0.27 44.26 -11.13
C LEU A 1157 1.10 44.13 -9.85
N TRP A 1158 0.49 43.79 -8.71
CA TRP A 1158 1.18 43.86 -7.41
C TRP A 1158 0.92 42.66 -6.49
N ALA A 1159 -0.22 41.98 -6.60
CA ALA A 1159 -0.64 40.93 -5.67
C ALA A 1159 -0.08 39.53 -6.00
N ALA A 1160 0.72 39.40 -7.06
CA ALA A 1160 1.21 38.11 -7.53
C ALA A 1160 2.29 37.51 -6.62
N PHE A 1161 3.16 38.36 -6.04
CA PHE A 1161 4.22 37.90 -5.15
C PHE A 1161 3.69 37.53 -3.76
N THR A 1162 4.10 36.37 -3.27
CA THR A 1162 3.83 35.87 -1.93
C THR A 1162 5.12 35.48 -1.22
N ALA A 1163 5.17 35.66 0.10
CA ALA A 1163 6.28 35.20 0.95
C ALA A 1163 5.85 33.95 1.73
N THR A 1164 6.53 32.82 1.51
CA THR A 1164 6.22 31.51 2.11
C THR A 1164 7.37 31.04 3.01
N GLY A 1165 7.08 30.65 4.26
CA GLY A 1165 8.08 30.22 5.24
C GLY A 1165 8.21 31.17 6.43
N ILE A 1166 9.35 31.17 7.13
CA ILE A 1166 9.55 31.90 8.39
C ILE A 1166 10.09 33.33 8.13
N SER A 1167 9.19 34.32 8.04
CA SER A 1167 9.55 35.72 7.88
C SER A 1167 10.21 36.30 9.15
N GLN A 1168 11.54 36.29 9.19
CA GLN A 1168 12.39 36.98 10.17
C GLN A 1168 13.41 37.87 9.44
N PRO A 1169 14.00 38.91 10.09
CA PRO A 1169 15.04 39.71 9.46
C PRO A 1169 16.25 38.87 9.05
N ILE A 1170 16.83 39.17 7.89
CA ILE A 1170 18.05 38.50 7.41
C ILE A 1170 19.18 38.72 8.42
N GLY A 1171 19.96 37.68 8.71
CA GLY A 1171 21.02 37.70 9.73
C GLY A 1171 20.55 37.73 11.19
N ALA A 1172 19.23 37.75 11.46
CA ALA A 1172 18.71 37.63 12.81
C ALA A 1172 18.91 36.21 13.35
N ARG A 1173 20.05 35.99 14.02
CA ARG A 1173 20.20 34.85 14.93
C ARG A 1173 19.19 35.01 16.05
N ALA A 1174 18.35 33.98 16.24
CA ALA A 1174 17.51 33.89 17.43
C ALA A 1174 18.40 34.02 18.67
N SER A 1175 18.03 34.92 19.59
CA SER A 1175 18.72 35.02 20.88
C SER A 1175 18.63 33.68 21.58
N ALA A 1176 19.78 33.16 22.03
CA ALA A 1176 19.85 31.91 22.79
C ALA A 1176 19.37 32.10 24.24
N GLU A 1177 18.21 32.73 24.42
CA GLU A 1177 17.46 32.67 25.67
C GLU A 1177 16.93 31.24 25.82
N GLU A 1178 17.36 30.58 26.90
CA GLU A 1178 17.31 29.12 27.06
C GLU A 1178 15.94 28.50 26.75
N ALA A 1179 15.80 27.95 25.54
CA ALA A 1179 14.89 26.83 25.34
C ALA A 1179 15.35 25.69 26.28
N PRO A 1180 14.55 25.27 27.27
CA PRO A 1180 15.01 24.26 28.22
C PRO A 1180 15.17 22.92 27.49
N GLU A 1181 16.40 22.44 27.34
CA GLU A 1181 16.72 21.16 26.68
C GLU A 1181 16.20 19.93 27.49
N PHE A 1182 14.88 19.74 27.47
CA PHE A 1182 14.20 18.54 27.93
C PHE A 1182 14.49 17.38 26.98
N ARG A 1183 15.62 16.72 27.18
CA ARG A 1183 16.04 15.53 26.41
C ARG A 1183 15.67 14.24 27.12
N THR A 1184 15.63 13.14 26.36
CA THR A 1184 15.40 11.80 26.88
C THR A 1184 16.70 11.21 27.43
N TRP A 1185 16.77 11.06 28.75
CA TRP A 1185 17.84 10.36 29.46
C TRP A 1185 17.50 8.88 29.56
N ARG A 1186 18.48 8.00 29.35
CA ARG A 1186 18.33 6.55 29.27
C ARG A 1186 19.21 5.85 30.31
N SER A 1187 18.72 4.74 30.85
CA SER A 1187 19.54 3.79 31.61
C SER A 1187 20.62 3.14 30.74
N THR A 1188 21.65 2.57 31.37
CA THR A 1188 22.72 1.81 30.69
C THR A 1188 22.22 0.64 29.84
N ASP A 1189 21.07 0.07 30.17
CA ASP A 1189 20.42 -1.02 29.43
C ASP A 1189 19.30 -0.53 28.47
N GLY A 1190 19.11 0.78 28.35
CA GLY A 1190 18.12 1.43 27.48
C GLY A 1190 16.66 1.25 27.89
N LYS A 1191 16.34 0.43 28.90
CA LYS A 1191 14.95 0.08 29.25
C LYS A 1191 14.19 1.17 30.00
N HIS A 1192 14.88 2.04 30.73
CA HIS A 1192 14.28 3.12 31.49
C HIS A 1192 14.65 4.46 30.87
N THR A 1193 13.63 5.23 30.50
CA THR A 1193 13.78 6.52 29.84
C THR A 1193 13.03 7.62 30.61
N THR A 1194 13.55 8.84 30.61
CA THR A 1194 12.90 9.98 31.24
C THR A 1194 13.22 11.29 30.54
N VAL A 1195 12.22 12.15 30.32
CA VAL A 1195 12.36 13.43 29.61
C VAL A 1195 12.60 14.53 30.64
N ALA A 1196 13.82 15.08 30.67
CA ALA A 1196 14.25 16.01 31.70
C ALA A 1196 15.28 17.05 31.19
N LYS A 1197 15.17 18.30 31.68
CA LYS A 1197 16.21 19.33 31.52
C LYS A 1197 17.41 18.95 32.38
N TRP A 1198 18.62 19.05 31.85
CA TRP A 1198 19.84 18.99 32.65
C TRP A 1198 19.97 20.26 33.50
N ILE A 1199 20.25 20.10 34.80
CA ILE A 1199 20.38 21.21 35.75
C ILE A 1199 21.84 21.37 36.19
N ALA A 1200 22.51 20.27 36.52
CA ALA A 1200 23.91 20.27 36.95
C ALA A 1200 24.52 18.87 36.86
N THR A 1201 25.85 18.79 36.91
CA THR A 1201 26.59 17.53 37.11
C THR A 1201 27.48 17.69 38.33
N LYS A 1202 27.21 16.94 39.41
CA LYS A 1202 27.93 16.97 40.69
C LYS A 1202 28.71 15.67 40.86
N GLN A 1203 30.04 15.72 40.85
CA GLN A 1203 30.89 14.54 40.99
C GLN A 1203 30.49 13.41 40.01
N ASP A 1204 30.03 12.26 40.50
CA ASP A 1204 29.60 11.10 39.72
C ASP A 1204 28.10 11.09 39.38
N ARG A 1205 27.38 12.19 39.65
CA ARG A 1205 25.92 12.31 39.47
C ARG A 1205 25.50 13.46 38.55
N VAL A 1206 24.36 13.27 37.91
CA VAL A 1206 23.68 14.24 37.05
C VAL A 1206 22.35 14.61 37.68
N VAL A 1207 22.11 15.90 37.88
CA VAL A 1207 20.83 16.45 38.36
C VAL A 1207 19.98 16.78 37.14
N LEU A 1208 18.80 16.16 37.08
CA LEU A 1208 17.86 16.27 35.97
C LEU A 1208 16.50 16.73 36.51
N GLN A 1209 15.84 17.68 35.85
CA GLN A 1209 14.49 18.13 36.19
C GLN A 1209 13.48 17.67 35.15
N LYS A 1210 12.49 16.89 35.56
CA LYS A 1210 11.36 16.45 34.73
C LYS A 1210 10.41 17.61 34.40
N LYS A 1211 9.52 17.41 33.42
CA LYS A 1211 8.50 18.42 33.00
C LYS A 1211 7.47 18.79 34.08
N ASP A 1212 7.23 17.90 35.05
CA ASP A 1212 6.37 18.13 36.23
C ASP A 1212 7.07 18.95 37.34
N GLY A 1213 8.36 19.24 37.18
CA GLY A 1213 9.19 19.99 38.13
C GLY A 1213 10.06 19.12 39.05
N ASP A 1214 9.83 17.80 39.12
CA ASP A 1214 10.60 16.88 39.95
C ASP A 1214 12.08 16.88 39.57
N GLN A 1215 12.96 16.96 40.57
CA GLN A 1215 14.40 16.75 40.38
C GLN A 1215 14.82 15.34 40.77
N ILE A 1216 15.58 14.68 39.90
CA ILE A 1216 16.17 13.36 40.11
C ILE A 1216 17.69 13.44 39.97
N GLU A 1217 18.42 12.72 40.82
CA GLU A 1217 19.88 12.54 40.67
C GLU A 1217 20.17 11.14 40.14
N VAL A 1218 20.84 11.06 38.99
CA VAL A 1218 21.22 9.80 38.34
C VAL A 1218 22.74 9.67 38.30
N ASN A 1219 23.28 8.49 38.64
CA ASN A 1219 24.72 8.24 38.54
C ASN A 1219 25.16 8.21 37.07
N LEU A 1220 26.28 8.85 36.73
CA LEU A 1220 26.87 8.85 35.38
C LEU A 1220 27.09 7.43 34.86
N ASN A 1221 27.46 6.48 35.72
CA ASN A 1221 27.67 5.09 35.34
C ASN A 1221 26.36 4.35 35.02
N HIS A 1222 25.21 4.85 35.48
CA HIS A 1222 23.87 4.31 35.17
C HIS A 1222 23.20 4.95 33.94
N LEU A 1223 23.77 6.02 33.38
CA LEU A 1223 23.30 6.62 32.12
C LEU A 1223 23.80 5.85 30.89
N HIS A 1224 23.08 5.97 29.76
CA HIS A 1224 23.51 5.42 28.48
C HIS A 1224 24.83 6.04 27.98
N ALA A 1225 25.51 5.36 27.05
CA ALA A 1225 26.83 5.79 26.55
C ALA A 1225 26.78 7.20 25.93
N ASP A 1226 25.84 7.44 25.03
CA ASP A 1226 25.66 8.72 24.35
C ASP A 1226 25.16 9.83 25.30
N ASP A 1227 24.48 9.49 26.40
CA ASP A 1227 24.09 10.48 27.43
C ASP A 1227 25.30 10.94 28.26
N ARG A 1228 26.24 10.03 28.54
CA ARG A 1228 27.57 10.39 29.09
C ARG A 1228 28.39 11.21 28.10
N GLN A 1229 28.32 10.92 26.80
CA GLN A 1229 29.06 11.66 25.77
C GLN A 1229 28.52 13.08 25.61
N TRP A 1230 27.20 13.25 25.46
CA TRP A 1230 26.52 14.55 25.38
C TRP A 1230 26.86 15.47 26.57
N LEU A 1231 27.03 14.89 27.78
CA LEU A 1231 27.47 15.60 28.98
C LEU A 1231 28.96 15.99 28.98
N ARG A 1232 29.84 15.29 28.25
CA ARG A 1232 31.24 15.70 28.05
C ARG A 1232 31.31 16.84 27.06
N GLU A 1233 30.62 16.70 25.93
CA GLU A 1233 30.54 17.70 24.85
C GLU A 1233 30.04 19.06 25.36
N ARG A 1234 29.08 19.09 26.31
CA ARG A 1234 28.60 20.32 26.97
C ARG A 1234 29.40 20.78 28.19
N LYS A 1235 30.33 19.98 28.72
CA LYS A 1235 31.20 20.39 29.85
C LYS A 1235 32.43 21.18 29.38
N GLY A 1236 32.91 20.92 28.16
CA GLY A 1236 34.26 21.29 27.73
C GLY A 1236 35.33 20.40 28.37
N ASP A 1237 36.51 20.31 27.75
CA ASP A 1237 37.61 19.48 28.24
C ASP A 1237 38.21 20.08 29.53
N GLY A 1238 37.78 19.58 30.69
CA GLY A 1238 38.11 20.17 31.99
C GLY A 1238 37.68 19.37 33.22
N GLY A 1239 38.09 18.09 33.32
CA GLY A 1239 37.92 17.26 34.54
C GLY A 1239 36.75 16.27 34.51
#